data_AF-A0A3S0CF37-F1
#
_entry.id   AF-A0A3S0CF37-F1
#
_cell.length_a   1.000
_cell.length_b   1.000
_cell.length_c   1.000
_cell.angle_alpha   90.00
_cell.angle_beta   90.00
_cell.angle_gamma   90.00
#
_symmetry.space_group_name_H-M   'P 1'
#
loop_
_entity.id
_entity.type
_entity.pdbx_description
1 polymer ?
#
loop_
_entity_poly.entity_id
_entity_poly.type
_entity_poly.pdbx_seq_one_letter_code
_entity_poly.pdbx_strand_id
1 'polypeptide(L)'
;MHDHDNARGAAGVRTSPRTPTGRPRGPQVTAGNAAVVQMLRQAGHPWAQERNDPATPEVPVQRLVSQITPGDEGTVGAVNVVGRPESPYTGTMGDHSTAYVVQVRAITERLRGRPPGEAAAQVLGLVDEVRRLPGFQLLDSLPPERRTRLMEAQQTVMGRARSLADGRVPEATQMLELQSLVGDFLHFRELVPLSTMNVRAVAPAEAGKGKGESGPSQVLALHVINNGGTDPEALRRAIVGLLDVSGVALVATQHDGEQLSSLAPGLTPAQQPLQRAELIVQQHLMSIETAYPGVVVSAYGDGDEAMRSVLTHVVVEIEERKERNRNSYREKVNSFDDQIRQRLGNLVISQGTTRAWEEEALANVRTLRRQAAAGLEANDGTAPPEPVSAVMTGTRTRRPPERYGSTVASSGSFMTDVVMEEPPATTVDAPEEEAAQAMEAKQPLASQISMDASGTITAFDSAGRSPSPFSGTMGAHTTAWVVHVDAVRRAVLGENVDSALAGLFELTRQAHLTQSTMAAHFPVDIPHQEKLNESYSTLLRVGEQTTSAPEQTKVLHLQGVINALLTYLNYIPGATLLATNTGGRGEGTLRNRLLGHEHNRTPLHQADLLDALLGLLDLEEASPGQRTVLMEQHLRNVTHAYPTCVGDSGITRIALPQLISMWEQRSQAS
;
A
#
# COMPACT_ATOMS: atom_id res chain seq x y z
N MET A 1 -9.00 45.38 32.75
CA MET A 1 -10.02 44.71 33.59
C MET A 1 -10.44 43.46 32.83
N HIS A 2 -10.01 42.25 33.12
CA HIS A 2 -9.33 41.68 34.28
C HIS A 2 -8.32 40.62 33.81
N ASP A 3 -7.24 40.49 34.58
CA ASP A 3 -6.23 39.43 34.54
C ASP A 3 -6.86 38.03 34.69
N HIS A 4 -6.23 37.03 34.07
CA HIS A 4 -6.28 35.68 34.61
C HIS A 4 -4.89 35.04 34.65
N ASP A 5 -4.50 34.83 35.91
CA ASP A 5 -3.27 34.20 36.38
C ASP A 5 -3.15 32.73 36.00
N ASN A 6 -1.89 32.37 35.76
CA ASN A 6 -1.35 31.02 35.78
C ASN A 6 -1.43 30.43 37.20
N ALA A 7 -2.03 29.24 37.33
CA ALA A 7 -1.86 28.40 38.51
C ALA A 7 -1.31 27.02 38.13
N ARG A 8 -0.08 26.78 38.61
CA ARG A 8 0.59 25.47 38.68
C ARG A 8 0.01 24.64 39.83
N GLY A 9 -0.05 23.33 39.64
CA GLY A 9 -0.23 22.31 40.68
C GLY A 9 -1.01 21.11 40.11
N ALA A 10 -0.73 19.84 40.39
CA ALA A 10 0.27 19.20 41.23
C ALA A 10 0.40 17.73 40.73
N ALA A 11 1.58 17.15 40.91
CA ALA A 11 1.87 15.77 40.56
C ALA A 11 1.07 14.78 41.42
N GLY A 12 0.26 13.93 40.78
CA GLY A 12 -0.40 12.78 41.38
C GLY A 12 0.16 11.49 40.80
N VAL A 13 1.03 10.82 41.56
CA VAL A 13 1.56 9.49 41.25
C VAL A 13 0.41 8.47 41.37
N ARG A 14 0.02 7.85 40.25
CA ARG A 14 -0.85 6.67 40.23
C ARG A 14 -0.01 5.44 39.89
N THR A 15 0.20 4.58 40.88
CA THR A 15 0.75 3.23 40.70
C THR A 15 -0.39 2.28 40.32
N SER A 16 -0.43 1.84 39.06
CA SER A 16 -1.28 0.72 38.63
C SER A 16 -0.46 -0.58 38.62
N PRO A 17 -1.02 -1.71 39.08
CA PRO A 17 -0.31 -2.99 39.09
C PRO A 17 -0.24 -3.57 37.66
N ARG A 18 0.99 -3.85 37.20
CA ARG A 18 1.25 -4.56 35.94
C ARG A 18 0.96 -6.06 36.11
N THR A 19 0.02 -6.57 35.34
CA THR A 19 -0.16 -8.02 35.11
C THR A 19 0.77 -8.46 33.98
N PRO A 20 1.50 -9.59 34.09
CA PRO A 20 2.39 -10.04 33.02
C PRO A 20 1.60 -10.91 32.02
N THR A 21 1.29 -10.38 30.85
CA THR A 21 0.81 -11.15 29.70
C THR A 21 1.84 -11.15 28.58
N GLY A 22 3.01 -11.72 28.85
CA GLY A 22 4.03 -11.97 27.82
C GLY A 22 3.82 -13.34 27.16
N ARG A 23 3.26 -13.38 25.94
CA ARG A 23 3.53 -14.50 25.02
C ARG A 23 4.96 -14.34 24.49
N PRO A 24 5.76 -15.43 24.38
CA PRO A 24 7.10 -15.33 23.80
C PRO A 24 7.00 -14.98 22.32
N ARG A 25 7.55 -13.83 21.93
CA ARG A 25 7.79 -13.50 20.52
C ARG A 25 8.93 -14.40 20.03
N GLY A 26 8.67 -15.17 18.96
CA GLY A 26 9.71 -15.93 18.27
C GLY A 26 10.81 -15.01 17.71
N PRO A 27 12.03 -15.54 17.50
CA PRO A 27 13.16 -14.74 17.04
C PRO A 27 12.90 -14.12 15.66
N GLN A 28 13.20 -12.82 15.51
CA GLN A 28 13.20 -12.15 14.22
C GLN A 28 14.18 -12.83 13.26
N VAL A 29 13.79 -12.96 12.00
CA VAL A 29 14.64 -13.56 10.96
C VAL A 29 15.71 -12.55 10.56
N THR A 30 16.88 -12.65 11.18
CA THR A 30 18.14 -12.09 10.66
C THR A 30 18.82 -13.13 9.76
N ALA A 31 19.80 -12.71 8.94
CA ALA A 31 20.56 -13.63 8.09
C ALA A 31 21.23 -14.80 8.87
N GLY A 32 21.48 -14.64 10.17
CA GLY A 32 21.98 -15.70 11.06
C GLY A 32 20.93 -16.75 11.47
N ASN A 33 19.64 -16.42 11.45
CA ASN A 33 18.56 -17.32 11.90
C ASN A 33 17.99 -18.21 10.78
N ALA A 34 18.38 -18.00 9.53
CA ALA A 34 17.89 -18.79 8.38
C ALA A 34 18.25 -20.29 8.50
N ALA A 35 19.47 -20.62 8.97
CA ALA A 35 19.91 -22.00 9.16
C ALA A 35 19.13 -22.72 10.28
N VAL A 36 18.81 -22.01 11.37
CA VAL A 36 18.02 -22.53 12.50
C VAL A 36 16.57 -22.77 12.07
N VAL A 37 15.97 -21.84 11.32
CA VAL A 37 14.62 -22.00 10.75
C VAL A 37 14.58 -23.17 9.76
N GLN A 38 15.62 -23.37 8.94
CA GLN A 38 15.69 -24.50 8.01
C GLN A 38 15.89 -25.85 8.71
N MET A 39 16.71 -25.92 9.77
CA MET A 39 16.80 -27.09 10.64
C MET A 39 15.46 -27.42 11.31
N LEU A 40 14.75 -26.42 11.81
CA LEU A 40 13.45 -26.60 12.46
C LEU A 40 12.35 -27.03 11.48
N ARG A 41 12.42 -26.57 10.22
CA ARG A 41 11.57 -27.06 9.13
C ARG A 41 11.82 -28.54 8.84
N GLN A 42 13.09 -28.95 8.73
CA GLN A 42 13.46 -30.35 8.51
C GLN A 42 13.10 -31.25 9.70
N ALA A 43 13.07 -30.69 10.92
CA ALA A 43 12.66 -31.38 12.14
C ALA A 43 11.13 -31.41 12.37
N GLY A 44 10.32 -30.86 11.46
CA GLY A 44 8.86 -30.91 11.56
C GLY A 44 8.24 -29.95 12.59
N HIS A 45 8.93 -28.88 12.96
CA HIS A 45 8.47 -27.99 14.03
C HIS A 45 7.31 -27.07 13.54
N PRO A 46 6.13 -27.05 14.20
CA PRO A 46 4.90 -26.44 13.65
C PRO A 46 5.01 -24.97 13.22
N TRP A 47 5.57 -24.11 14.06
CA TRP A 47 5.69 -22.68 13.77
C TRP A 47 6.71 -22.35 12.65
N ALA A 48 7.64 -23.27 12.34
CA ALA A 48 8.61 -23.08 11.26
C ALA A 48 8.02 -23.45 9.88
N GLN A 49 6.90 -24.19 9.86
CA GLN A 49 6.17 -24.58 8.66
C GLN A 49 5.12 -23.53 8.23
N GLU A 50 4.67 -22.66 9.12
CA GLU A 50 3.50 -21.76 8.95
C GLU A 50 3.67 -20.52 8.05
N ARG A 51 4.75 -20.36 7.26
CA ARG A 51 4.93 -19.15 6.41
C ARG A 51 5.09 -19.35 4.91
N ASN A 52 4.96 -20.58 4.43
CA ASN A 52 4.90 -20.86 2.99
C ASN A 52 3.54 -21.47 2.63
N ASP A 53 2.44 -20.91 3.13
CA ASP A 53 1.13 -21.25 2.58
C ASP A 53 0.88 -20.40 1.32
N PRO A 54 0.96 -20.98 0.10
CA PRO A 54 0.57 -20.28 -1.13
C PRO A 54 -0.91 -19.85 -1.13
N ALA A 55 -1.69 -20.28 -0.13
CA ALA A 55 -3.06 -19.86 0.10
C ALA A 55 -3.21 -18.66 1.06
N THR A 56 -2.13 -17.96 1.44
CA THR A 56 -2.28 -16.66 2.12
C THR A 56 -3.07 -15.76 1.18
N PRO A 57 -4.34 -15.44 1.46
CA PRO A 57 -5.17 -14.72 0.50
C PRO A 57 -4.47 -13.40 0.21
N GLU A 58 -4.25 -13.12 -1.08
CA GLU A 58 -3.71 -11.83 -1.51
C GLU A 58 -4.49 -10.73 -0.78
N VAL A 59 -3.79 -9.97 0.07
CA VAL A 59 -4.38 -8.82 0.73
C VAL A 59 -4.96 -7.97 -0.38
N PRO A 60 -6.25 -7.59 -0.32
CA PRO A 60 -6.91 -6.90 -1.42
C PRO A 60 -6.11 -5.64 -1.76
N VAL A 61 -5.36 -5.72 -2.86
CA VAL A 61 -4.61 -4.59 -3.39
C VAL A 61 -5.63 -3.54 -3.78
N GLN A 62 -5.47 -2.32 -3.28
CA GLN A 62 -6.36 -1.21 -3.60
C GLN A 62 -6.42 -1.05 -5.12
N ARG A 63 -7.54 -1.44 -5.72
CA ARG A 63 -7.72 -1.40 -7.18
C ARG A 63 -7.76 0.06 -7.63
N LEU A 64 -7.09 0.33 -8.73
CA LEU A 64 -7.24 1.60 -9.44
C LEU A 64 -8.71 1.78 -9.82
N VAL A 65 -9.30 2.86 -9.36
CA VAL A 65 -10.60 3.33 -9.80
C VAL A 65 -10.40 4.70 -10.43
N SER A 66 -10.86 4.85 -11.65
CA SER A 66 -10.94 6.16 -12.29
C SER A 66 -12.41 6.53 -12.41
N GLN A 67 -12.75 7.78 -12.09
CA GLN A 67 -14.10 8.30 -12.19
C GLN A 67 -14.07 9.61 -12.96
N ILE A 68 -14.84 9.68 -14.04
CA ILE A 68 -15.04 10.92 -14.79
C ILE A 68 -16.36 11.55 -14.35
N THR A 69 -16.33 12.82 -13.95
CA THR A 69 -17.57 13.59 -13.76
C THR A 69 -17.96 14.25 -15.08
N PRO A 70 -19.24 14.30 -15.44
CA PRO A 70 -19.67 15.02 -16.63
C PRO A 70 -19.40 16.51 -16.48
N GLY A 71 -18.90 17.12 -17.54
CA GLY A 71 -18.83 18.57 -17.72
C GLY A 71 -20.00 19.06 -18.57
N ASP A 72 -19.95 20.33 -18.97
CA ASP A 72 -20.96 20.91 -19.84
C ASP A 72 -20.93 20.25 -21.23
N GLU A 73 -22.10 20.15 -21.87
CA GLU A 73 -22.25 19.65 -23.24
C GLU A 73 -21.61 18.26 -23.50
N GLY A 74 -21.58 17.38 -22.49
CA GLY A 74 -21.02 16.03 -22.61
C GLY A 74 -19.48 15.98 -22.62
N THR A 75 -18.81 17.06 -22.22
CA THR A 75 -17.37 17.09 -22.02
C THR A 75 -16.94 16.41 -20.71
N VAL A 76 -15.64 16.19 -20.54
CA VAL A 76 -15.04 15.74 -19.29
C VAL A 76 -14.98 16.90 -18.28
N GLY A 77 -15.71 16.81 -17.17
CA GLY A 77 -15.67 17.82 -16.10
C GLY A 77 -14.43 17.67 -15.22
N ALA A 78 -14.26 16.50 -14.61
CA ALA A 78 -13.10 16.16 -13.79
C ALA A 78 -12.75 14.68 -13.94
N VAL A 79 -11.49 14.35 -13.69
CA VAL A 79 -10.99 12.98 -13.63
C VAL A 79 -10.48 12.75 -12.22
N ASN A 80 -11.14 11.85 -11.49
CA ASN A 80 -10.74 11.43 -10.16
C ASN A 80 -10.10 10.06 -10.26
N VAL A 81 -8.88 9.90 -9.76
CA VAL A 81 -8.17 8.62 -9.74
C VAL A 81 -7.89 8.26 -8.30
N VAL A 82 -8.31 7.06 -7.90
CA VAL A 82 -8.17 6.55 -6.54
C VAL A 82 -7.49 5.19 -6.58
N GLY A 83 -6.57 4.95 -5.66
CA GLY A 83 -5.71 3.78 -5.70
C GLY A 83 -4.62 3.86 -6.76
N ARG A 84 -4.05 2.71 -7.10
CA ARG A 84 -2.90 2.57 -8.01
C ARG A 84 -3.12 1.38 -8.94
N PRO A 85 -2.55 1.39 -10.16
CA PRO A 85 -2.63 0.26 -11.08
C PRO A 85 -1.95 -0.97 -10.48
N GLU A 86 -2.22 -2.16 -11.02
CA GLU A 86 -1.46 -3.35 -10.62
C GLU A 86 0.04 -3.12 -10.84
N SER A 87 0.82 -3.44 -9.80
CA SER A 87 2.27 -3.29 -9.82
C SER A 87 2.94 -4.25 -10.79
N PRO A 88 4.04 -3.84 -11.45
CA PRO A 88 4.92 -4.78 -12.16
C PRO A 88 5.65 -5.74 -11.21
N TYR A 89 5.56 -5.54 -9.89
CA TYR A 89 6.21 -6.34 -8.86
C TYR A 89 5.20 -7.12 -8.02
N THR A 90 5.49 -8.38 -7.73
CA THR A 90 4.65 -9.23 -6.88
C THR A 90 4.71 -8.77 -5.42
N GLY A 91 3.56 -8.51 -4.79
CA GLY A 91 3.45 -8.25 -3.35
C GLY A 91 3.86 -6.83 -2.90
N THR A 92 4.08 -5.89 -3.80
CA THR A 92 4.33 -4.48 -3.49
C THR A 92 3.92 -3.59 -4.64
N MET A 93 3.49 -2.37 -4.37
CA MET A 93 3.19 -1.36 -5.41
C MET A 93 4.46 -0.81 -6.08
N GLY A 94 5.63 -1.07 -5.49
CA GLY A 94 6.86 -0.39 -5.85
C GLY A 94 6.86 1.08 -5.40
N ASP A 95 8.03 1.66 -5.38
CA ASP A 95 8.27 3.07 -5.10
C ASP A 95 8.43 3.81 -6.42
N HIS A 96 7.63 4.85 -6.63
CA HIS A 96 7.66 5.60 -7.87
C HIS A 96 8.92 6.46 -7.92
N SER A 97 9.69 6.38 -9.01
CA SER A 97 10.81 7.33 -9.19
C SER A 97 10.30 8.76 -9.27
N THR A 98 9.17 8.96 -9.96
CA THR A 98 8.41 10.21 -9.99
C THR A 98 7.04 9.96 -9.41
N ALA A 99 6.72 10.70 -8.36
CA ALA A 99 5.45 10.68 -7.66
C ALA A 99 4.25 10.39 -8.57
N TYR A 100 3.45 9.38 -8.22
CA TYR A 100 2.33 8.89 -9.05
C TYR A 100 1.31 10.00 -9.37
N VAL A 101 1.14 10.96 -8.46
CA VAL A 101 0.27 12.14 -8.65
C VAL A 101 0.62 12.97 -9.89
N VAL A 102 1.88 12.96 -10.34
CA VAL A 102 2.32 13.65 -11.57
C VAL A 102 1.65 13.01 -12.79
N GLN A 103 1.58 11.68 -12.84
CA GLN A 103 0.96 10.95 -13.95
C GLN A 103 -0.55 11.17 -13.98
N VAL A 104 -1.19 11.10 -12.81
CA VAL A 104 -2.63 11.39 -12.65
C VAL A 104 -2.94 12.83 -13.08
N ARG A 105 -2.10 13.79 -12.72
CA ARG A 105 -2.28 15.19 -13.12
C ARG A 105 -2.16 15.35 -14.64
N ALA A 106 -1.16 14.74 -15.25
CA ALA A 106 -0.96 14.80 -16.70
C ALA A 106 -2.22 14.37 -17.45
N ILE A 107 -2.79 13.20 -17.11
CA ILE A 107 -4.02 12.74 -17.76
C ILE A 107 -5.21 13.64 -17.41
N THR A 108 -5.38 14.04 -16.15
CA THR A 108 -6.52 14.88 -15.71
C THR A 108 -6.62 16.19 -16.50
N GLU A 109 -5.52 16.93 -16.62
CA GLU A 109 -5.52 18.23 -17.32
C GLU A 109 -5.65 18.07 -18.85
N ARG A 110 -5.18 16.94 -19.41
CA ARG A 110 -5.32 16.62 -20.83
C ARG A 110 -6.72 16.15 -21.22
N LEU A 111 -7.56 15.72 -20.28
CA LEU A 111 -8.93 15.34 -20.57
C LEU A 111 -9.94 16.44 -20.23
N ARG A 112 -9.72 17.23 -19.17
CA ARG A 112 -10.67 18.26 -18.71
C ARG A 112 -11.15 19.18 -19.85
N GLY A 113 -12.45 19.42 -19.90
CA GLY A 113 -13.14 20.31 -20.84
C GLY A 113 -13.26 19.77 -22.26
N ARG A 114 -12.86 18.53 -22.53
CA ARG A 114 -12.87 17.94 -23.88
C ARG A 114 -13.98 16.91 -24.05
N PRO A 115 -14.57 16.78 -25.24
CA PRO A 115 -15.47 15.67 -25.56
C PRO A 115 -14.68 14.34 -25.61
N PRO A 116 -15.34 13.18 -25.46
CA PRO A 116 -14.66 11.89 -25.32
C PRO A 116 -13.68 11.53 -26.44
N GLY A 117 -14.03 11.80 -27.71
CA GLY A 117 -13.14 11.52 -28.85
C GLY A 117 -11.87 12.36 -28.84
N GLU A 118 -11.97 13.67 -28.53
CA GLU A 118 -10.80 14.53 -28.41
C GLU A 118 -9.95 14.18 -27.19
N ALA A 119 -10.61 13.90 -26.05
CA ALA A 119 -9.94 13.43 -24.84
C ALA A 119 -9.12 12.15 -25.11
N ALA A 120 -9.69 11.18 -25.85
CA ALA A 120 -8.99 9.97 -26.27
C ALA A 120 -7.80 10.28 -27.20
N ALA A 121 -7.93 11.25 -28.11
CA ALA A 121 -6.80 11.71 -28.93
C ALA A 121 -5.67 12.32 -28.08
N GLN A 122 -5.99 13.01 -26.98
CA GLN A 122 -4.97 13.49 -26.03
C GLN A 122 -4.27 12.33 -25.30
N VAL A 123 -4.97 11.25 -24.98
CA VAL A 123 -4.33 10.03 -24.42
C VAL A 123 -3.34 9.42 -25.41
N LEU A 124 -3.66 9.40 -26.72
CA LEU A 124 -2.69 8.96 -27.74
C LEU A 124 -1.43 9.84 -27.74
N GLY A 125 -1.59 11.16 -27.59
CA GLY A 125 -0.46 12.09 -27.43
C GLY A 125 0.38 11.76 -26.20
N LEU A 126 -0.26 11.45 -25.05
CA LEU A 126 0.44 11.02 -23.84
C LEU A 126 1.19 9.69 -24.04
N VAL A 127 0.62 8.73 -24.78
CA VAL A 127 1.33 7.47 -25.12
C VAL A 127 2.59 7.77 -25.94
N ASP A 128 2.52 8.68 -26.91
CA ASP A 128 3.69 9.07 -27.69
C ASP A 128 4.76 9.79 -26.85
N GLU A 129 4.34 10.61 -25.87
CA GLU A 129 5.26 11.22 -24.90
C GLU A 129 5.92 10.15 -24.02
N VAL A 130 5.17 9.15 -23.54
CA VAL A 130 5.70 8.03 -22.75
C VAL A 130 6.75 7.23 -23.53
N ARG A 131 6.54 7.02 -24.83
CA ARG A 131 7.51 6.30 -25.70
C ARG A 131 8.85 7.03 -25.85
N ARG A 132 8.89 8.33 -25.58
CA ARG A 132 10.12 9.13 -25.61
C ARG A 132 10.89 9.09 -24.29
N LEU A 133 10.27 8.62 -23.20
CA LEU A 133 10.92 8.54 -21.91
C LEU A 133 12.13 7.58 -21.94
N PRO A 134 13.21 7.89 -21.19
CA PRO A 134 14.39 7.03 -21.10
C PRO A 134 14.06 5.57 -20.73
N GLY A 135 13.13 5.36 -19.80
CA GLY A 135 12.71 4.03 -19.40
C GLY A 135 12.09 3.21 -20.54
N PHE A 136 11.33 3.83 -21.45
CA PHE A 136 10.78 3.11 -22.60
C PHE A 136 11.87 2.65 -23.57
N GLN A 137 13.00 3.34 -23.62
CA GLN A 137 14.17 2.95 -24.42
C GLN A 137 14.90 1.72 -23.86
N LEU A 138 14.57 1.30 -22.63
CA LEU A 138 15.10 0.08 -21.99
C LEU A 138 14.26 -1.18 -22.29
N LEU A 139 13.27 -1.09 -23.18
CA LEU A 139 12.35 -2.18 -23.51
C LEU A 139 13.06 -3.50 -23.88
N ASP A 140 14.15 -3.41 -24.66
CA ASP A 140 14.90 -4.60 -25.10
C ASP A 140 15.74 -5.23 -24.00
N SER A 141 15.96 -4.51 -22.89
CA SER A 141 16.68 -4.99 -21.71
C SER A 141 15.75 -5.58 -20.65
N LEU A 142 14.44 -5.56 -20.87
CA LEU A 142 13.47 -6.16 -19.96
C LEU A 142 13.48 -7.70 -20.07
N PRO A 143 13.19 -8.40 -18.94
CA PRO A 143 12.78 -9.79 -18.98
C PRO A 143 11.62 -10.02 -19.97
N PRO A 144 11.61 -11.13 -20.74
CA PRO A 144 10.62 -11.35 -21.80
C PRO A 144 9.17 -11.22 -21.35
N GLU A 145 8.83 -11.72 -20.15
CA GLU A 145 7.48 -11.66 -19.59
C GLU A 145 7.04 -10.23 -19.28
N ARG A 146 7.93 -9.39 -18.76
CA ARG A 146 7.64 -7.96 -18.49
C ARG A 146 7.52 -7.17 -19.78
N ARG A 147 8.38 -7.45 -20.76
CA ARG A 147 8.30 -6.86 -22.10
C ARG A 147 6.95 -7.17 -22.75
N THR A 148 6.51 -8.42 -22.71
CA THR A 148 5.20 -8.82 -23.24
C THR A 148 4.06 -8.07 -22.55
N ARG A 149 4.02 -8.04 -21.21
CA ARG A 149 3.01 -7.29 -20.44
C ARG A 149 2.96 -5.80 -20.83
N LEU A 150 4.12 -5.15 -20.94
CA LEU A 150 4.21 -3.75 -21.34
C LEU A 150 3.67 -3.51 -22.76
N MET A 151 4.02 -4.37 -23.71
CA MET A 151 3.56 -4.28 -25.10
C MET A 151 2.04 -4.52 -25.22
N GLU A 152 1.50 -5.48 -24.48
CA GLU A 152 0.06 -5.76 -24.42
C GLU A 152 -0.72 -4.58 -23.81
N ALA A 153 -0.21 -4.00 -22.71
CA ALA A 153 -0.81 -2.81 -22.10
C ALA A 153 -0.78 -1.62 -23.07
N GLN A 154 0.35 -1.40 -23.76
CA GLN A 154 0.46 -0.36 -24.79
C GLN A 154 -0.57 -0.55 -25.91
N GLN A 155 -0.68 -1.77 -26.44
CA GLN A 155 -1.60 -2.10 -27.51
C GLN A 155 -3.06 -1.90 -27.07
N THR A 156 -3.40 -2.29 -25.84
CA THR A 156 -4.73 -2.12 -25.25
C THR A 156 -5.12 -0.64 -25.19
N VAL A 157 -4.25 0.21 -24.62
CA VAL A 157 -4.46 1.67 -24.54
C VAL A 157 -4.64 2.28 -25.92
N MET A 158 -3.72 1.98 -26.85
CA MET A 158 -3.76 2.54 -28.21
C MET A 158 -5.00 2.09 -28.98
N GLY A 159 -5.41 0.82 -28.83
CA GLY A 159 -6.59 0.26 -29.46
C GLY A 159 -7.87 0.95 -28.98
N ARG A 160 -8.05 1.06 -27.66
CA ARG A 160 -9.23 1.72 -27.06
C ARG A 160 -9.26 3.21 -27.39
N ALA A 161 -8.13 3.91 -27.25
CA ALA A 161 -8.04 5.34 -27.56
C ALA A 161 -8.37 5.65 -29.02
N ARG A 162 -7.87 4.85 -29.98
CA ARG A 162 -8.23 5.01 -31.41
C ARG A 162 -9.70 4.74 -31.66
N SER A 163 -10.25 3.69 -31.05
CA SER A 163 -11.68 3.37 -31.19
C SER A 163 -12.57 4.54 -30.76
N LEU A 164 -12.24 5.18 -29.64
CA LEU A 164 -12.92 6.37 -29.13
C LEU A 164 -12.69 7.61 -30.03
N ALA A 165 -11.43 7.90 -30.36
CA ALA A 165 -11.08 9.07 -31.17
C ALA A 165 -11.70 9.02 -32.58
N ASP A 166 -11.81 7.82 -33.17
CA ASP A 166 -12.43 7.60 -34.48
C ASP A 166 -13.98 7.53 -34.41
N GLY A 167 -14.58 7.70 -33.23
CA GLY A 167 -16.03 7.65 -33.05
C GLY A 167 -16.66 6.27 -33.28
N ARG A 168 -15.89 5.18 -33.14
CA ARG A 168 -16.37 3.81 -33.33
C ARG A 168 -17.12 3.26 -32.10
N VAL A 169 -16.96 3.92 -30.96
CA VAL A 169 -17.67 3.62 -29.72
C VAL A 169 -19.04 4.31 -29.74
N PRO A 170 -20.14 3.60 -29.44
CA PRO A 170 -21.47 4.20 -29.31
C PRO A 170 -21.47 5.38 -28.34
N GLU A 171 -22.10 6.48 -28.72
CA GLU A 171 -22.12 7.74 -27.94
C GLU A 171 -22.51 7.52 -26.48
N ALA A 172 -23.51 6.67 -26.22
CA ALA A 172 -24.00 6.35 -24.89
C ALA A 172 -22.96 5.71 -23.95
N THR A 173 -21.89 5.09 -24.48
CA THR A 173 -20.85 4.43 -23.69
C THR A 173 -19.48 5.11 -23.78
N GLN A 174 -19.35 6.19 -24.55
CA GLN A 174 -18.05 6.84 -24.78
C GLN A 174 -17.37 7.30 -23.49
N MET A 175 -18.12 7.83 -22.51
CA MET A 175 -17.50 8.31 -21.27
C MET A 175 -17.05 7.16 -20.36
N LEU A 176 -17.77 6.03 -20.36
CA LEU A 176 -17.36 4.82 -19.62
C LEU A 176 -16.11 4.19 -20.24
N GLU A 177 -16.05 4.17 -21.58
CA GLU A 177 -14.88 3.72 -22.33
C GLU A 177 -13.69 4.66 -22.11
N LEU A 178 -13.91 5.97 -22.04
CA LEU A 178 -12.87 6.94 -21.70
C LEU A 178 -12.37 6.75 -20.26
N GLN A 179 -13.26 6.49 -19.31
CA GLN A 179 -12.89 6.18 -17.93
C GLN A 179 -12.02 4.90 -17.89
N SER A 180 -12.42 3.85 -18.59
CA SER A 180 -11.59 2.63 -18.72
C SER A 180 -10.24 2.92 -19.38
N LEU A 181 -10.20 3.81 -20.39
CA LEU A 181 -8.96 4.25 -21.04
C LEU A 181 -8.00 4.95 -20.07
N VAL A 182 -8.51 5.74 -19.12
CA VAL A 182 -7.67 6.37 -18.07
C VAL A 182 -6.98 5.29 -17.24
N GLY A 183 -7.72 4.26 -16.82
CA GLY A 183 -7.17 3.13 -16.09
C GLY A 183 -6.12 2.37 -16.89
N ASP A 184 -6.41 2.03 -18.14
CA ASP A 184 -5.49 1.33 -19.05
C ASP A 184 -4.21 2.15 -19.26
N PHE A 185 -4.31 3.47 -19.43
CA PHE A 185 -3.14 4.35 -19.62
C PHE A 185 -2.23 4.38 -18.39
N LEU A 186 -2.81 4.51 -17.19
CA LEU A 186 -2.05 4.54 -15.95
C LEU A 186 -1.38 3.18 -15.69
N HIS A 187 -2.05 2.06 -16.01
CA HIS A 187 -1.43 0.74 -15.97
C HIS A 187 -0.26 0.61 -16.94
N PHE A 188 -0.44 1.03 -18.20
CA PHE A 188 0.65 1.09 -19.18
C PHE A 188 1.83 1.93 -18.67
N ARG A 189 1.57 3.11 -18.12
CA ARG A 189 2.60 4.02 -17.60
C ARG A 189 3.39 3.39 -16.45
N GLU A 190 2.74 2.61 -15.59
CA GLU A 190 3.35 1.91 -14.45
C GLU A 190 4.33 0.82 -14.87
N LEU A 191 4.04 0.14 -15.98
CA LEU A 191 4.87 -0.93 -16.53
C LEU A 191 6.13 -0.43 -17.25
N VAL A 192 6.22 0.86 -17.58
CA VAL A 192 7.39 1.44 -18.23
C VAL A 192 8.58 1.38 -17.26
N PRO A 193 9.78 0.93 -17.69
CA PRO A 193 10.97 0.92 -16.85
C PRO A 193 11.23 2.28 -16.18
N LEU A 194 11.88 2.24 -15.02
CA LEU A 194 12.20 3.43 -14.22
C LEU A 194 10.97 4.19 -13.68
N SER A 195 9.73 3.77 -13.95
CA SER A 195 8.53 4.46 -13.42
C SER A 195 8.29 4.08 -11.96
N THR A 196 8.51 2.80 -11.68
CA THR A 196 8.50 2.21 -10.35
C THR A 196 9.79 1.44 -10.11
N MET A 197 10.22 1.40 -8.85
CA MET A 197 11.38 0.69 -8.35
C MET A 197 10.95 -0.25 -7.24
N ASN A 198 11.46 -1.47 -7.20
CA ASN A 198 11.14 -2.45 -6.17
C ASN A 198 12.07 -2.30 -4.96
N VAL A 199 12.05 -1.14 -4.30
CA VAL A 199 12.93 -0.87 -3.13
C VAL A 199 12.75 -1.96 -2.08
N ARG A 200 11.53 -2.48 -1.91
CA ARG A 200 11.22 -3.58 -0.98
C ARG A 200 12.06 -4.83 -1.20
N ALA A 201 12.48 -5.13 -2.43
CA ALA A 201 13.32 -6.31 -2.71
C ALA A 201 14.71 -6.22 -2.08
N VAL A 202 15.22 -5.02 -1.83
CA VAL A 202 16.59 -4.78 -1.33
C VAL A 202 16.58 -4.15 0.06
N ALA A 203 15.67 -3.21 0.30
CA ALA A 203 15.53 -2.46 1.55
C ALA A 203 14.05 -2.40 1.99
N PRO A 204 13.48 -3.50 2.52
CA PRO A 204 12.08 -3.54 2.98
C PRO A 204 11.68 -2.41 3.94
N ALA A 205 12.62 -1.97 4.80
CA ALA A 205 12.39 -0.89 5.77
C ALA A 205 12.32 0.52 5.16
N GLU A 206 12.72 0.68 3.90
CA GLU A 206 12.70 1.95 3.18
C GLU A 206 11.52 2.05 2.19
N ALA A 207 10.87 0.92 1.87
CA ALA A 207 9.81 0.84 0.88
C ALA A 207 8.48 1.40 1.40
N GLY A 208 7.70 2.02 0.50
CA GLY A 208 6.31 2.40 0.76
C GLY A 208 6.12 3.65 1.63
N LYS A 209 7.19 4.40 1.91
CA LYS A 209 7.10 5.66 2.65
C LYS A 209 6.55 6.74 1.73
N GLY A 210 5.24 6.95 1.73
CA GLY A 210 4.62 8.08 1.02
C GLY A 210 5.25 9.41 1.46
N LYS A 211 6.03 10.05 0.60
CA LYS A 211 6.88 11.20 0.98
C LYS A 211 6.16 12.56 0.98
N GLY A 212 4.83 12.57 1.18
CA GLY A 212 4.06 13.81 1.18
C GLY A 212 3.96 14.49 -0.20
N GLU A 213 3.89 13.68 -1.27
CA GLU A 213 3.90 14.13 -2.69
C GLU A 213 2.83 15.18 -3.05
N SER A 214 1.74 15.27 -2.28
CA SER A 214 0.64 16.18 -2.53
C SER A 214 1.04 17.66 -2.41
N GLY A 215 1.90 18.01 -1.44
CA GLY A 215 2.36 19.39 -1.24
C GLY A 215 3.16 19.90 -2.45
N PRO A 216 4.25 19.22 -2.84
CA PRO A 216 5.00 19.55 -4.04
C PRO A 216 4.15 19.63 -5.31
N SER A 217 3.24 18.65 -5.53
CA SER A 217 2.35 18.67 -6.70
C SER A 217 1.42 19.89 -6.74
N GLN A 218 0.91 20.33 -5.58
CA GLN A 218 0.09 21.54 -5.48
C GLN A 218 0.87 22.81 -5.84
N VAL A 219 2.14 22.91 -5.43
CA VAL A 219 3.01 24.04 -5.80
C VAL A 219 3.16 24.13 -7.32
N LEU A 220 3.38 23.00 -8.00
CA LEU A 220 3.49 22.98 -9.46
C LEU A 220 2.16 23.30 -10.15
N ALA A 221 1.04 22.79 -9.62
CA ALA A 221 -0.30 23.09 -10.14
C ALA A 221 -0.65 24.59 -10.02
N LEU A 222 -0.31 25.22 -8.89
CA LEU A 222 -0.52 26.65 -8.67
C LEU A 222 0.27 27.51 -9.66
N HIS A 223 1.48 27.09 -10.05
CA HIS A 223 2.25 27.80 -11.08
C HIS A 223 1.54 27.86 -12.43
N VAL A 224 0.97 26.73 -12.85
CA VAL A 224 0.19 26.63 -14.09
C VAL A 224 -1.05 27.52 -14.02
N ILE A 225 -1.78 27.48 -12.90
CA ILE A 225 -2.98 28.30 -12.69
C ILE A 225 -2.64 29.80 -12.67
N ASN A 226 -1.52 30.17 -12.04
CA ASN A 226 -1.09 31.56 -11.89
C ASN A 226 -0.28 32.08 -13.10
N ASN A 227 -0.22 31.33 -14.21
CA ASN A 227 0.50 31.69 -15.43
C ASN A 227 1.96 32.14 -15.16
N GLY A 228 2.69 31.43 -14.29
CA GLY A 228 4.11 31.71 -14.05
C GLY A 228 4.45 32.45 -12.76
N GLY A 229 3.47 32.80 -11.92
CA GLY A 229 3.65 33.63 -10.72
C GLY A 229 4.25 32.95 -9.49
N THR A 230 4.76 31.73 -9.59
CA THR A 230 5.34 31.00 -8.43
C THR A 230 6.83 31.24 -8.32
N ASP A 231 7.33 31.41 -7.10
CA ASP A 231 8.75 31.54 -6.79
C ASP A 231 9.58 30.37 -7.38
N PRO A 232 10.61 30.63 -8.20
CA PRO A 232 11.43 29.57 -8.79
C PRO A 232 12.04 28.62 -7.76
N GLU A 233 12.45 29.11 -6.59
CA GLU A 233 13.01 28.25 -5.54
C GLU A 233 11.96 27.29 -4.94
N ALA A 234 10.71 27.73 -4.81
CA ALA A 234 9.61 26.86 -4.44
C ALA A 234 9.35 25.77 -5.50
N LEU A 235 9.46 26.11 -6.79
CA LEU A 235 9.35 25.13 -7.88
C LEU A 235 10.50 24.11 -7.84
N ARG A 236 11.75 24.54 -7.65
CA ARG A 236 12.92 23.65 -7.55
C ARG A 236 12.74 22.62 -6.44
N ARG A 237 12.37 23.09 -5.24
CA ARG A 237 12.08 22.22 -4.09
C ARG A 237 10.93 21.25 -4.37
N ALA A 238 9.88 21.71 -5.04
CA ALA A 238 8.74 20.86 -5.40
C ALA A 238 9.11 19.80 -6.44
N ILE A 239 9.88 20.15 -7.47
CA ILE A 239 10.38 19.19 -8.48
C ILE A 239 11.20 18.09 -7.79
N VAL A 240 12.21 18.45 -6.99
CA VAL A 240 13.01 17.47 -6.24
C VAL A 240 12.15 16.67 -5.25
N GLY A 241 11.18 17.31 -4.60
CA GLY A 241 10.27 16.65 -3.66
C GLY A 241 9.33 15.61 -4.30
N LEU A 242 9.18 15.62 -5.63
CA LEU A 242 8.44 14.61 -6.38
C LEU A 242 9.33 13.47 -6.90
N LEU A 243 10.64 13.50 -6.64
CA LEU A 243 11.60 12.45 -6.98
C LEU A 243 11.92 11.60 -5.75
N ASP A 244 11.87 10.28 -5.88
CA ASP A 244 12.35 9.37 -4.84
C ASP A 244 13.89 9.29 -4.85
N VAL A 245 14.56 10.35 -4.38
CA VAL A 245 16.02 10.47 -4.38
C VAL A 245 16.72 9.26 -3.72
N SER A 246 16.19 8.78 -2.59
CA SER A 246 16.72 7.61 -1.88
C SER A 246 16.58 6.32 -2.70
N GLY A 247 15.43 6.09 -3.33
CA GLY A 247 15.21 4.96 -4.23
C GLY A 247 16.13 4.99 -5.45
N VAL A 248 16.35 6.19 -6.04
CA VAL A 248 17.30 6.38 -7.13
C VAL A 248 18.73 6.06 -6.71
N ALA A 249 19.16 6.54 -5.54
CA ALA A 249 20.50 6.24 -5.02
C ALA A 249 20.70 4.74 -4.74
N LEU A 250 19.66 4.06 -4.25
CA LEU A 250 19.67 2.60 -4.08
C LEU A 250 19.87 1.87 -5.42
N VAL A 251 19.16 2.28 -6.48
CA VAL A 251 19.32 1.73 -7.83
C VAL A 251 20.73 1.99 -8.38
N ALA A 252 21.22 3.22 -8.21
CA ALA A 252 22.52 3.63 -8.72
C ALA A 252 23.68 2.85 -8.07
N THR A 253 23.59 2.58 -6.76
CA THR A 253 24.65 1.92 -5.97
C THR A 253 24.56 0.39 -5.94
N GLN A 254 23.49 -0.20 -6.47
CA GLN A 254 23.35 -1.65 -6.54
C GLN A 254 24.31 -2.25 -7.57
N HIS A 255 25.22 -3.12 -7.12
CA HIS A 255 26.25 -3.74 -7.97
C HIS A 255 25.89 -5.18 -8.36
N ASP A 256 25.06 -5.85 -7.56
CA ASP A 256 24.59 -7.20 -7.86
C ASP A 256 23.55 -7.14 -8.99
N GLY A 257 23.81 -7.86 -10.08
CA GLY A 257 22.98 -7.78 -11.28
C GLY A 257 21.58 -8.36 -11.11
N GLU A 258 21.43 -9.39 -10.27
CA GLU A 258 20.13 -10.01 -9.99
C GLU A 258 19.27 -9.08 -9.14
N GLN A 259 19.85 -8.51 -8.07
CA GLN A 259 19.18 -7.51 -7.25
C GLN A 259 18.84 -6.25 -8.04
N LEU A 260 19.76 -5.77 -8.90
CA LEU A 260 19.49 -4.62 -9.77
C LEU A 260 18.33 -4.90 -10.73
N SER A 261 18.30 -6.08 -11.36
CA SER A 261 17.22 -6.48 -12.26
C SER A 261 15.88 -6.62 -11.53
N SER A 262 15.88 -7.02 -10.26
CA SER A 262 14.68 -7.08 -9.42
C SER A 262 14.20 -5.68 -9.00
N LEU A 263 15.15 -4.79 -8.68
CA LEU A 263 14.93 -3.44 -8.19
C LEU A 263 14.48 -2.47 -9.29
N ALA A 264 15.16 -2.48 -10.45
CA ALA A 264 14.91 -1.60 -11.58
C ALA A 264 15.15 -2.36 -12.91
N PRO A 265 14.17 -3.17 -13.34
CA PRO A 265 14.28 -3.96 -14.57
C PRO A 265 14.65 -3.11 -15.78
N GLY A 266 15.54 -3.63 -16.63
CA GLY A 266 16.06 -2.94 -17.80
C GLY A 266 17.39 -2.22 -17.57
N LEU A 267 17.78 -1.99 -16.30
CA LEU A 267 19.14 -1.55 -15.96
C LEU A 267 20.09 -2.73 -15.78
N THR A 268 21.38 -2.49 -16.04
CA THR A 268 22.43 -3.52 -15.97
C THR A 268 23.64 -3.04 -15.16
N PRO A 269 24.42 -3.97 -14.57
CA PRO A 269 25.67 -3.66 -13.90
C PRO A 269 26.70 -2.93 -14.79
N ALA A 270 26.61 -3.11 -16.12
CA ALA A 270 27.52 -2.47 -17.08
C ALA A 270 27.36 -0.94 -17.15
N GLN A 271 26.17 -0.42 -16.79
CA GLN A 271 25.93 1.01 -16.67
C GLN A 271 26.56 1.53 -15.38
N GLN A 272 27.26 2.65 -15.47
CA GLN A 272 27.85 3.29 -14.29
C GLN A 272 26.75 3.86 -13.36
N PRO A 273 26.99 3.94 -12.05
CA PRO A 273 26.00 4.47 -11.09
C PRO A 273 25.40 5.82 -11.51
N LEU A 274 26.25 6.77 -11.94
CA LEU A 274 25.81 8.09 -12.37
C LEU A 274 24.94 8.02 -13.63
N GLN A 275 25.28 7.16 -14.59
CA GLN A 275 24.48 6.96 -15.81
C GLN A 275 23.08 6.43 -15.49
N ARG A 276 22.95 5.53 -14.51
CA ARG A 276 21.63 5.04 -14.07
C ARG A 276 20.81 6.15 -13.43
N ALA A 277 21.44 6.98 -12.60
CA ALA A 277 20.80 8.13 -11.99
C ALA A 277 20.35 9.17 -13.03
N GLU A 278 21.19 9.48 -14.03
CA GLU A 278 20.87 10.38 -15.14
C GLU A 278 19.61 9.94 -15.89
N LEU A 279 19.49 8.64 -16.23
CA LEU A 279 18.30 8.11 -16.90
C LEU A 279 17.02 8.33 -16.09
N ILE A 280 17.08 8.12 -14.77
CA ILE A 280 15.92 8.28 -13.89
C ILE A 280 15.57 9.76 -13.71
N VAL A 281 16.56 10.62 -13.49
CA VAL A 281 16.37 12.09 -13.39
C VAL A 281 15.82 12.65 -14.69
N GLN A 282 16.30 12.19 -15.84
CA GLN A 282 15.78 12.60 -17.15
C GLN A 282 14.32 12.22 -17.30
N GLN A 283 13.96 10.97 -16.98
CA GLN A 283 12.58 10.52 -17.01
C GLN A 283 11.69 11.32 -16.06
N HIS A 284 12.21 11.67 -14.89
CA HIS A 284 11.52 12.48 -13.90
C HIS A 284 11.19 13.87 -14.43
N LEU A 285 12.19 14.60 -14.94
CA LEU A 285 12.00 15.94 -15.49
C LEU A 285 11.05 15.93 -16.70
N MET A 286 11.17 14.96 -17.59
CA MET A 286 10.24 14.81 -18.71
C MET A 286 8.80 14.54 -18.25
N SER A 287 8.62 13.71 -17.21
CA SER A 287 7.29 13.42 -16.67
C SER A 287 6.66 14.66 -16.01
N ILE A 288 7.47 15.46 -15.32
CA ILE A 288 7.03 16.75 -14.74
C ILE A 288 6.61 17.71 -15.86
N GLU A 289 7.42 17.85 -16.91
CA GLU A 289 7.13 18.76 -18.03
C GLU A 289 5.87 18.35 -18.80
N THR A 290 5.63 17.04 -18.98
CA THR A 290 4.38 16.51 -19.54
C THR A 290 3.15 16.91 -18.69
N ALA A 291 3.26 16.84 -17.37
CA ALA A 291 2.16 17.10 -16.44
C ALA A 291 1.94 18.61 -16.17
N TYR A 292 3.02 19.39 -16.19
CA TYR A 292 3.05 20.82 -15.88
C TYR A 292 3.95 21.55 -16.89
N PRO A 293 3.46 21.79 -18.13
CA PRO A 293 4.26 22.41 -19.18
C PRO A 293 4.85 23.77 -18.75
N GLY A 294 6.13 23.97 -19.02
CA GLY A 294 6.90 25.17 -18.73
C GLY A 294 7.42 25.28 -17.29
N VAL A 295 7.04 24.38 -16.38
CA VAL A 295 7.47 24.44 -14.97
C VAL A 295 8.98 24.21 -14.82
N VAL A 296 9.57 23.30 -15.60
CA VAL A 296 11.01 23.01 -15.50
C VAL A 296 11.82 24.24 -15.93
N VAL A 297 11.46 24.83 -17.07
CA VAL A 297 12.07 26.07 -17.59
C VAL A 297 11.87 27.23 -16.62
N SER A 298 10.69 27.37 -16.02
CA SER A 298 10.42 28.44 -15.05
C SER A 298 11.26 28.30 -13.78
N ALA A 299 11.52 27.07 -13.34
CA ALA A 299 12.31 26.80 -12.14
C ALA A 299 13.82 26.99 -12.39
N TYR A 300 14.34 26.50 -13.52
CA TYR A 300 15.79 26.36 -13.74
C TYR A 300 16.34 27.21 -14.89
N GLY A 301 15.49 27.85 -15.69
CA GLY A 301 15.87 28.58 -16.90
C GLY A 301 15.92 27.69 -18.14
N ASP A 302 16.48 26.48 -18.03
CA ASP A 302 16.49 25.46 -19.08
C ASP A 302 16.52 24.03 -18.51
N GLY A 303 16.38 23.03 -19.39
CA GLY A 303 16.37 21.62 -19.02
C GLY A 303 17.73 21.05 -18.60
N ASP A 304 18.84 21.61 -19.09
CA ASP A 304 20.19 21.13 -18.79
C ASP A 304 20.63 21.57 -17.38
N GLU A 305 20.28 22.79 -16.97
CA GLU A 305 20.43 23.28 -15.61
C GLU A 305 19.54 22.50 -14.65
N ALA A 306 18.29 22.19 -15.04
CA ALA A 306 17.40 21.34 -14.25
C ALA A 306 18.01 19.95 -14.01
N MET A 307 18.54 19.32 -15.07
CA MET A 307 19.24 18.05 -15.00
C MET A 307 20.41 18.10 -14.02
N ARG A 308 21.33 19.05 -14.20
CA ARG A 308 22.52 19.20 -13.33
C ARG A 308 22.14 19.46 -11.88
N SER A 309 21.17 20.32 -11.63
CA SER A 309 20.71 20.67 -10.28
C SER A 309 20.07 19.47 -9.57
N VAL A 310 19.11 18.79 -10.22
CA VAL A 310 18.45 17.62 -9.61
C VAL A 310 19.43 16.46 -9.41
N LEU A 311 20.32 16.23 -10.37
CA LEU A 311 21.35 15.20 -10.26
C LEU A 311 22.33 15.47 -9.11
N THR A 312 22.60 16.74 -8.78
CA THR A 312 23.43 17.10 -7.62
C THR A 312 22.84 16.57 -6.30
N HIS A 313 21.51 16.67 -6.12
CA HIS A 313 20.84 16.10 -4.95
C HIS A 313 20.96 14.56 -4.91
N VAL A 314 20.83 13.90 -6.07
CA VAL A 314 20.96 12.45 -6.19
C VAL A 314 22.39 11.99 -5.92
N VAL A 315 23.40 12.72 -6.40
CA VAL A 315 24.82 12.39 -6.18
C VAL A 315 25.18 12.44 -4.70
N VAL A 316 24.68 13.44 -3.95
CA VAL A 316 24.88 13.51 -2.50
C VAL A 316 24.33 12.24 -1.82
N GLU A 317 23.09 11.85 -2.14
CA GLU A 317 22.49 10.63 -1.58
C GLU A 317 23.21 9.36 -2.04
N ILE A 318 23.71 9.29 -3.28
CA ILE A 318 24.54 8.17 -3.77
C ILE A 318 25.79 8.02 -2.90
N GLU A 319 26.50 9.10 -2.61
CA GLU A 319 27.72 9.04 -1.82
C GLU A 319 27.44 8.67 -0.35
N GLU A 320 26.37 9.20 0.24
CA GLU A 320 25.91 8.76 1.56
C GLU A 320 25.53 7.27 1.59
N ARG A 321 24.84 6.79 0.54
CA ARG A 321 24.45 5.38 0.42
C ARG A 321 25.67 4.49 0.24
N LYS A 322 26.64 4.87 -0.59
CA LYS A 322 27.90 4.15 -0.73
C LYS A 322 28.62 4.03 0.61
N GLU A 323 28.64 5.08 1.42
CA GLU A 323 29.24 5.02 2.76
C GLU A 323 28.51 4.03 3.67
N ARG A 324 27.17 4.04 3.70
CA ARG A 324 26.37 3.05 4.43
C ARG A 324 26.66 1.62 3.94
N ASN A 325 26.73 1.42 2.62
CA ASN A 325 27.07 0.14 2.01
C ASN A 325 28.49 -0.31 2.37
N ARG A 326 29.49 0.58 2.31
CA ARG A 326 30.88 0.27 2.69
C ARG A 326 30.95 -0.24 4.12
N ASN A 327 30.27 0.44 5.05
CA ASN A 327 30.26 0.02 6.45
C ASN A 327 29.58 -1.34 6.63
N SER A 328 28.41 -1.54 6.00
CA SER A 328 27.71 -2.84 6.04
C SER A 328 28.52 -3.99 5.43
N TYR A 329 29.15 -3.79 4.26
CA TYR A 329 29.97 -4.82 3.63
C TYR A 329 31.26 -5.10 4.40
N ARG A 330 31.90 -4.09 4.98
CA ARG A 330 33.07 -4.28 5.85
C ARG A 330 32.74 -5.14 7.06
N GLU A 331 31.61 -4.87 7.73
CA GLU A 331 31.12 -5.70 8.83
C GLU A 331 30.86 -7.14 8.40
N LYS A 332 30.22 -7.35 7.23
CA LYS A 332 29.99 -8.69 6.66
C LYS A 332 31.29 -9.42 6.35
N VAL A 333 32.25 -8.75 5.71
CA VAL A 333 33.57 -9.35 5.40
C VAL A 333 34.27 -9.78 6.69
N ASN A 334 34.30 -8.91 7.71
CA ASN A 334 34.89 -9.25 9.00
C ASN A 334 34.19 -10.45 9.66
N SER A 335 32.85 -10.48 9.65
CA SER A 335 32.06 -11.59 10.18
C SER A 335 32.33 -12.90 9.45
N PHE A 336 32.46 -12.87 8.12
CA PHE A 336 32.78 -14.08 7.35
C PHE A 336 34.23 -14.51 7.54
N ASP A 337 35.17 -13.58 7.71
CA ASP A 337 36.57 -13.91 8.02
C ASP A 337 36.65 -14.64 9.38
N ASP A 338 35.86 -14.24 10.39
CA ASP A 338 35.76 -14.94 11.67
C ASP A 338 35.16 -16.34 11.52
N GLN A 339 34.08 -16.48 10.73
CA GLN A 339 33.47 -17.78 10.43
C GLN A 339 34.45 -18.71 9.69
N ILE A 340 35.21 -18.19 8.71
CA ILE A 340 36.25 -18.96 7.99
C ILE A 340 37.30 -19.47 8.97
N ARG A 341 37.80 -18.62 9.88
CA ARG A 341 38.77 -19.05 10.91
C ARG A 341 38.21 -20.15 11.82
N GLN A 342 36.97 -20.01 12.27
CA GLN A 342 36.30 -21.02 13.10
C GLN A 342 36.15 -22.36 12.36
N ARG A 343 35.65 -22.34 11.12
CA ARG A 343 35.44 -23.53 10.29
C ARG A 343 36.74 -24.23 9.94
N LEU A 344 37.80 -23.47 9.64
CA LEU A 344 39.14 -24.03 9.48
C LEU A 344 39.62 -24.75 10.75
N GLY A 345 39.36 -24.18 11.93
CA GLY A 345 39.62 -24.85 13.21
C GLY A 345 38.87 -26.17 13.37
N ASN A 346 37.58 -26.20 13.01
CA ASN A 346 36.75 -27.42 13.05
C ASN A 346 37.24 -28.49 12.08
N LEU A 347 37.70 -28.12 10.89
CA LEU A 347 38.23 -29.06 9.89
C LEU A 347 39.46 -29.82 10.36
N VAL A 348 40.27 -29.22 11.23
CA VAL A 348 41.45 -29.88 11.81
C VAL A 348 41.04 -31.06 12.70
N ILE A 349 39.91 -30.94 13.40
CA ILE A 349 39.45 -31.94 14.37
C ILE A 349 38.36 -32.88 13.83
N SER A 350 37.75 -32.54 12.69
CA SER A 350 36.65 -33.31 12.09
C SER A 350 37.15 -34.50 11.27
N GLN A 351 36.40 -35.61 11.33
CA GLN A 351 36.65 -36.83 10.57
C GLN A 351 35.39 -37.29 9.82
N GLY A 352 35.57 -38.11 8.78
CA GLY A 352 34.47 -38.75 8.06
C GLY A 352 33.45 -37.75 7.49
N THR A 353 32.17 -38.03 7.71
CA THR A 353 31.04 -37.23 7.19
C THR A 353 31.01 -35.80 7.75
N THR A 354 31.40 -35.60 9.02
CA THR A 354 31.48 -34.26 9.63
C THR A 354 32.48 -33.37 8.90
N ARG A 355 33.59 -33.95 8.44
CA ARG A 355 34.60 -33.20 7.68
C ARG A 355 34.04 -32.72 6.34
N ALA A 356 33.34 -33.60 5.59
CA ALA A 356 32.75 -33.23 4.31
C ALA A 356 31.75 -32.07 4.45
N TRP A 357 30.92 -32.10 5.51
CA TRP A 357 29.98 -31.02 5.80
C TRP A 357 30.68 -29.70 6.14
N GLU A 358 31.76 -29.74 6.93
CA GLU A 358 32.56 -28.55 7.24
C GLU A 358 33.28 -27.99 6.00
N GLU A 359 33.72 -28.84 5.06
CA GLU A 359 34.33 -28.43 3.80
C GLU A 359 33.31 -27.70 2.89
N GLU A 360 32.10 -28.24 2.78
CA GLU A 360 30.99 -27.61 2.06
C GLU A 360 30.58 -26.28 2.70
N ALA A 361 30.42 -26.25 4.02
CA ALA A 361 30.11 -25.03 4.76
C ALA A 361 31.18 -23.95 4.56
N LEU A 362 32.46 -24.33 4.63
CA LEU A 362 33.58 -23.40 4.37
C LEU A 362 33.56 -22.85 2.94
N ALA A 363 33.28 -23.69 1.94
CA ALA A 363 33.18 -23.26 0.55
C ALA A 363 32.04 -22.24 0.34
N ASN A 364 30.91 -22.47 1.02
CA ASN A 364 29.77 -21.54 1.01
C ASN A 364 30.13 -20.20 1.65
N VAL A 365 30.72 -20.21 2.86
CA VAL A 365 31.13 -18.96 3.55
C VAL A 365 32.15 -18.17 2.72
N ARG A 366 33.12 -18.84 2.09
CA ARG A 366 34.09 -18.17 1.19
C ARG A 366 33.43 -17.51 -0.01
N THR A 367 32.38 -18.12 -0.56
CA THR A 367 31.62 -17.53 -1.66
C THR A 367 30.87 -16.28 -1.21
N LEU A 368 30.19 -16.34 -0.07
CA LEU A 368 29.53 -15.16 0.54
C LEU A 368 30.52 -14.03 0.88
N ARG A 369 31.70 -14.40 1.40
CA ARG A 369 32.79 -13.45 1.69
C ARG A 369 33.29 -12.75 0.43
N ARG A 370 33.49 -13.48 -0.67
CA ARG A 370 33.87 -12.89 -1.96
C ARG A 370 32.80 -11.96 -2.53
N GLN A 371 31.53 -12.32 -2.39
CA GLN A 371 30.41 -11.44 -2.77
C GLN A 371 30.40 -10.15 -1.93
N ALA A 372 30.58 -10.25 -0.61
CA ALA A 372 30.65 -9.07 0.26
C ALA A 372 31.88 -8.19 -0.05
N ALA A 373 33.03 -8.80 -0.36
CA ALA A 373 34.23 -8.07 -0.79
C ALA A 373 34.02 -7.34 -2.12
N ALA A 374 33.42 -8.00 -3.11
CA ALA A 374 33.07 -7.36 -4.39
C ALA A 374 32.08 -6.20 -4.19
N GLY A 375 31.12 -6.35 -3.28
CA GLY A 375 30.20 -5.26 -2.93
C GLY A 375 30.88 -4.09 -2.23
N LEU A 376 31.87 -4.36 -1.37
CA LEU A 376 32.71 -3.33 -0.76
C LEU A 376 33.50 -2.57 -1.83
N GLU A 377 34.14 -3.28 -2.76
CA GLU A 377 34.92 -2.69 -3.86
C GLU A 377 34.05 -1.88 -4.83
N ALA A 378 32.86 -2.40 -5.18
CA ALA A 378 31.91 -1.69 -6.04
C ALA A 378 31.35 -0.40 -5.41
N ASN A 379 31.51 -0.22 -4.09
CA ASN A 379 31.15 0.99 -3.37
C ASN A 379 32.39 1.81 -2.96
N ASP A 380 33.46 1.74 -3.75
CA ASP A 380 34.74 2.46 -3.56
C ASP A 380 35.46 2.12 -2.24
N GLY A 381 35.18 0.94 -1.68
CA GLY A 381 35.92 0.39 -0.55
C GLY A 381 37.10 -0.48 -0.98
N THR A 382 37.97 -0.83 -0.03
CA THR A 382 39.05 -1.81 -0.25
C THR A 382 38.79 -3.03 0.61
N ALA A 383 38.61 -4.19 -0.02
CA ALA A 383 38.42 -5.44 0.71
C ALA A 383 39.76 -5.92 1.31
N PRO A 384 39.78 -6.38 2.56
CA PRO A 384 40.97 -7.03 3.11
C PRO A 384 41.27 -8.32 2.32
N PRO A 385 42.54 -8.74 2.22
CA PRO A 385 42.88 -10.03 1.63
C PRO A 385 42.16 -11.16 2.39
N GLU A 386 41.76 -12.22 1.67
CA GLU A 386 41.13 -13.38 2.31
C GLU A 386 42.08 -13.95 3.37
N PRO A 387 41.60 -14.31 4.58
CA PRO A 387 42.43 -14.88 5.62
C PRO A 387 43.11 -16.16 5.08
N VAL A 388 44.38 -16.02 4.71
CA VAL A 388 45.19 -17.13 4.26
C VAL A 388 45.29 -18.10 5.43
N SER A 389 45.06 -19.39 5.16
CA SER A 389 45.24 -20.45 6.15
C SER A 389 46.54 -20.20 6.88
N ALA A 390 46.47 -19.89 8.18
CA ALA A 390 47.64 -19.91 9.02
C ALA A 390 48.23 -21.30 8.85
N VAL A 391 49.37 -21.38 8.18
CA VAL A 391 50.10 -22.63 8.01
C VAL A 391 50.23 -23.17 9.43
N MET A 392 49.58 -24.30 9.72
CA MET A 392 49.80 -25.01 10.98
C MET A 392 51.20 -25.62 10.93
N THR A 393 52.23 -24.77 10.96
CA THR A 393 53.59 -25.15 11.34
C THR A 393 53.58 -25.37 12.84
N GLY A 394 53.01 -26.50 13.24
CA GLY A 394 52.80 -26.81 14.64
C GLY A 394 52.42 -28.26 14.81
N THR A 395 53.36 -29.15 14.52
CA THR A 395 53.45 -30.50 15.08
C THR A 395 53.40 -30.43 16.61
N ARG A 396 52.22 -30.21 17.19
CA ARG A 396 51.95 -30.52 18.59
C ARG A 396 51.51 -31.97 18.63
N THR A 397 52.49 -32.86 18.78
CA THR A 397 52.32 -34.18 19.38
C THR A 397 51.71 -34.01 20.77
N ARG A 398 50.38 -33.92 20.86
CA ARG A 398 49.66 -34.04 22.13
C ARG A 398 49.46 -35.53 22.40
N ARG A 399 50.24 -36.04 23.37
CA ARG A 399 49.90 -37.27 24.09
C ARG A 399 48.46 -37.16 24.62
N PRO A 400 47.70 -38.26 24.64
CA PRO A 400 46.35 -38.27 25.19
C PRO A 400 46.41 -37.95 26.69
N PRO A 401 45.53 -37.11 27.24
CA PRO A 401 45.50 -36.90 28.68
C PRO A 401 44.98 -38.16 29.36
N GLU A 402 45.76 -38.64 30.34
CA GLU A 402 45.33 -39.64 31.30
C GLU A 402 44.11 -39.15 32.06
N ARG A 403 43.18 -40.08 32.29
CA ARG A 403 42.03 -39.91 33.17
C ARG A 403 42.52 -39.49 34.56
N TYR A 404 42.21 -38.26 34.97
CA TYR A 404 42.28 -37.87 36.37
C TYR A 404 40.86 -37.63 36.89
N GLY A 405 40.53 -38.39 37.93
CA GLY A 405 39.23 -38.40 38.58
C GLY A 405 38.87 -37.06 39.21
N SER A 406 37.57 -36.81 39.24
CA SER A 406 36.96 -35.71 39.95
C SER A 406 37.19 -35.86 41.45
N THR A 407 37.72 -34.81 42.07
CA THR A 407 37.34 -34.44 43.45
C THR A 407 37.71 -32.99 43.70
N VAL A 408 36.94 -32.39 44.62
CA VAL A 408 37.17 -31.12 45.35
C VAL A 408 36.44 -29.87 44.84
N ALA A 409 35.29 -29.63 45.48
CA ALA A 409 34.96 -28.47 46.32
C ALA A 409 35.40 -27.04 45.92
N SER A 410 34.40 -26.17 45.81
CA SER A 410 34.25 -24.88 46.52
C SER A 410 35.51 -24.01 46.77
N SER A 411 35.58 -22.83 46.13
CA SER A 411 35.51 -21.50 46.81
C SER A 411 36.00 -20.34 45.92
N GLY A 412 35.38 -19.16 46.10
CA GLY A 412 35.88 -17.81 45.74
C GLY A 412 35.58 -17.35 44.31
N SER A 413 34.48 -16.68 44.00
CA SER A 413 34.16 -15.26 44.29
C SER A 413 35.23 -14.26 43.83
N PHE A 414 35.05 -13.72 42.62
CA PHE A 414 35.37 -12.34 42.23
C PHE A 414 34.43 -11.97 41.09
N MET A 415 33.26 -11.42 41.43
CA MET A 415 32.40 -10.72 40.47
C MET A 415 32.89 -9.27 40.39
N THR A 416 33.44 -8.91 39.24
CA THR A 416 33.48 -7.51 38.80
C THR A 416 32.14 -7.20 38.14
N ASP A 417 31.31 -6.43 38.84
CA ASP A 417 30.12 -5.77 38.30
C ASP A 417 30.53 -4.86 37.14
N VAL A 418 30.28 -5.32 35.91
CA VAL A 418 30.15 -4.45 34.74
C VAL A 418 28.66 -4.34 34.48
N VAL A 419 28.06 -3.29 35.05
CA VAL A 419 26.70 -2.86 34.71
C VAL A 419 26.76 -2.34 33.27
N MET A 420 26.42 -3.21 32.32
CA MET A 420 26.04 -2.78 30.97
C MET A 420 24.64 -2.18 31.09
N GLU A 421 24.54 -0.85 31.10
CA GLU A 421 23.27 -0.17 30.85
C GLU A 421 22.75 -0.64 29.49
N GLU A 422 21.65 -1.38 29.49
CA GLU A 422 20.91 -1.66 28.27
C GLU A 422 20.47 -0.32 27.67
N PRO A 423 20.79 -0.03 26.40
CA PRO A 423 20.27 1.16 25.76
C PRO A 423 18.73 1.08 25.78
N PRO A 424 18.04 2.19 26.09
CA PRO A 424 16.59 2.19 26.18
C PRO A 424 16.01 1.67 24.87
N ALA A 425 15.15 0.65 24.96
CA ALA A 425 14.39 0.14 23.83
C ALA A 425 13.57 1.29 23.23
N THR A 426 14.09 1.90 22.16
CA THR A 426 13.35 2.84 21.34
C THR A 426 12.22 2.06 20.70
N THR A 427 11.00 2.33 21.16
CA THR A 427 9.75 1.90 20.52
C THR A 427 9.60 2.67 19.22
N VAL A 428 10.28 2.21 18.17
CA VAL A 428 10.07 2.61 16.78
C VAL A 428 9.03 1.62 16.23
N ASP A 429 7.94 2.12 15.60
CA ASP A 429 7.11 1.44 14.58
C ASP A 429 5.62 1.85 14.59
N ALA A 430 5.11 2.59 15.58
CA ALA A 430 3.72 3.06 15.59
C ALA A 430 3.38 4.24 14.63
N PRO A 431 4.27 5.23 14.34
CA PRO A 431 3.87 6.41 13.57
C PRO A 431 3.61 6.17 12.07
N GLU A 432 4.14 5.08 11.51
CA GLU A 432 4.17 4.87 10.05
C GLU A 432 2.84 4.34 9.49
N GLU A 433 2.21 3.39 10.19
CA GLU A 433 0.89 2.88 9.81
C GLU A 433 -0.19 3.95 9.95
N GLU A 434 -0.10 4.79 11.00
CA GLU A 434 -1.01 5.91 11.23
C GLU A 434 -0.90 6.97 10.12
N ALA A 435 0.31 7.27 9.63
CA ALA A 435 0.52 8.21 8.54
C ALA A 435 -0.01 7.69 7.19
N ALA A 436 0.18 6.40 6.88
CA ALA A 436 -0.37 5.77 5.67
C ALA A 436 -1.91 5.75 5.71
N GLN A 437 -2.50 5.38 6.86
CA GLN A 437 -3.95 5.43 7.09
C GLN A 437 -4.48 6.88 6.99
N ALA A 438 -3.76 7.87 7.50
CA ALA A 438 -4.12 9.29 7.39
C ALA A 438 -3.98 9.86 5.97
N MET A 439 -3.19 9.25 5.09
CA MET A 439 -3.15 9.58 3.66
C MET A 439 -4.29 8.90 2.90
N GLU A 440 -4.57 7.62 3.17
CA GLU A 440 -5.73 6.90 2.63
C GLU A 440 -7.04 7.62 3.00
N ALA A 441 -7.12 8.16 4.22
CA ALA A 441 -8.19 9.00 4.74
C ALA A 441 -8.52 10.24 3.89
N LYS A 442 -7.54 10.73 3.10
CA LYS A 442 -7.70 11.94 2.28
C LYS A 442 -8.08 11.64 0.84
N GLN A 443 -8.02 10.38 0.40
CA GLN A 443 -8.45 10.05 -0.95
C GLN A 443 -9.99 10.09 -1.00
N PRO A 444 -10.57 10.92 -1.89
CA PRO A 444 -12.01 10.99 -2.01
C PRO A 444 -12.55 9.62 -2.42
N LEU A 445 -13.71 9.26 -1.89
CA LEU A 445 -14.46 8.10 -2.37
C LEU A 445 -14.72 8.23 -3.87
N ALA A 446 -14.37 7.20 -4.63
CA ALA A 446 -14.70 7.07 -6.04
C ALA A 446 -15.36 5.73 -6.32
N SER A 447 -16.27 5.74 -7.31
CA SER A 447 -16.97 4.55 -7.77
C SER A 447 -16.90 4.47 -9.29
N GLN A 448 -16.68 3.28 -9.81
CA GLN A 448 -16.59 2.95 -11.23
C GLN A 448 -17.62 1.88 -11.57
N ILE A 449 -18.45 2.18 -12.57
CA ILE A 449 -19.42 1.25 -13.15
C ILE A 449 -18.95 0.90 -14.56
N SER A 450 -19.09 -0.37 -14.94
CA SER A 450 -18.97 -0.83 -16.32
C SER A 450 -20.32 -1.33 -16.81
N MET A 451 -20.61 -1.12 -18.09
CA MET A 451 -21.85 -1.54 -18.72
C MET A 451 -21.57 -2.34 -19.98
N ASP A 452 -22.47 -3.27 -20.32
CA ASP A 452 -22.46 -3.93 -21.62
C ASP A 452 -23.21 -3.10 -22.70
N ALA A 453 -23.26 -3.63 -23.92
CA ALA A 453 -23.92 -2.98 -25.05
C ALA A 453 -25.45 -2.86 -24.89
N SER A 454 -26.07 -3.60 -23.97
CA SER A 454 -27.50 -3.54 -23.68
C SER A 454 -27.85 -2.50 -22.61
N GLY A 455 -26.85 -1.86 -22.01
CA GLY A 455 -27.02 -0.91 -20.93
C GLY A 455 -27.20 -1.57 -19.57
N THR A 456 -26.81 -2.84 -19.43
CA THR A 456 -26.78 -3.53 -18.13
C THR A 456 -25.43 -3.30 -17.45
N ILE A 457 -25.47 -2.98 -16.15
CA ILE A 457 -24.30 -2.82 -15.31
C ILE A 457 -23.66 -4.18 -15.04
N THR A 458 -22.45 -4.38 -15.54
CA THR A 458 -21.72 -5.66 -15.44
C THR A 458 -20.63 -5.67 -14.38
N ALA A 459 -20.14 -4.50 -13.97
CA ALA A 459 -19.15 -4.37 -12.91
C ALA A 459 -19.37 -3.11 -12.06
N PHE A 460 -18.95 -3.20 -10.80
CA PHE A 460 -18.93 -2.10 -9.84
C PHE A 460 -17.68 -2.21 -8.95
N ASP A 461 -16.81 -1.22 -9.08
CA ASP A 461 -15.62 -1.04 -8.26
C ASP A 461 -15.73 0.25 -7.46
N SER A 462 -15.23 0.24 -6.23
CA SER A 462 -15.19 1.41 -5.35
C SER A 462 -13.87 1.43 -4.62
N ALA A 463 -13.28 2.62 -4.51
CA ALA A 463 -12.01 2.83 -3.83
C ALA A 463 -12.02 4.16 -3.08
N GLY A 464 -11.09 4.30 -2.13
CA GLY A 464 -11.04 5.44 -1.22
C GLY A 464 -12.08 5.31 -0.12
N ARG A 465 -12.26 6.39 0.64
CA ARG A 465 -13.16 6.42 1.79
C ARG A 465 -13.97 7.72 1.77
N SER A 466 -15.18 7.66 2.31
CA SER A 466 -15.92 8.88 2.58
C SER A 466 -15.19 9.68 3.68
N PRO A 467 -15.26 11.03 3.66
CA PRO A 467 -14.65 11.83 4.72
C PRO A 467 -15.24 11.44 6.07
N SER A 468 -14.45 11.39 7.14
CA SER A 468 -14.94 11.03 8.47
C SER A 468 -15.86 12.11 9.07
N PRO A 469 -16.88 11.71 9.86
CA PRO A 469 -17.63 12.69 10.65
C PRO A 469 -16.75 13.39 11.68
N PHE A 470 -15.67 12.74 12.13
CA PHE A 470 -14.75 13.25 13.14
C PHE A 470 -13.53 13.94 12.50
N SER A 471 -13.05 15.02 13.11
CA SER A 471 -11.83 15.70 12.64
C SER A 471 -10.59 14.93 13.06
N GLY A 472 -9.70 14.63 12.11
CA GLY A 472 -8.37 14.07 12.39
C GLY A 472 -8.31 12.55 12.63
N THR A 473 -9.42 11.83 12.49
CA THR A 473 -9.46 10.36 12.52
C THR A 473 -10.44 9.86 11.47
N MET A 474 -10.29 8.60 11.03
CA MET A 474 -11.29 7.95 10.18
C MET A 474 -12.51 7.46 10.97
N GLY A 475 -12.35 7.28 12.28
CA GLY A 475 -13.32 6.60 13.10
C GLY A 475 -13.34 5.08 12.84
N ALA A 476 -14.05 4.36 13.71
CA ALA A 476 -14.22 2.91 13.64
C ALA A 476 -15.66 2.63 13.20
N HIS A 477 -15.83 1.83 12.15
CA HIS A 477 -17.17 1.52 11.67
C HIS A 477 -17.77 0.39 12.50
N THR A 478 -19.00 0.56 12.99
CA THR A 478 -19.67 -0.46 13.78
C THR A 478 -20.10 -1.64 12.92
N THR A 479 -20.52 -1.39 11.68
CA THR A 479 -20.60 -2.42 10.64
C THR A 479 -19.46 -2.19 9.66
N ALA A 480 -18.70 -3.23 9.34
CA ALA A 480 -17.58 -3.16 8.41
C ALA A 480 -17.95 -2.41 7.13
N TRP A 481 -17.12 -1.45 6.71
CA TRP A 481 -17.38 -0.56 5.55
C TRP A 481 -17.77 -1.33 4.29
N VAL A 482 -17.10 -2.46 4.08
CA VAL A 482 -17.31 -3.34 2.92
C VAL A 482 -18.73 -3.88 2.80
N VAL A 483 -19.49 -3.99 3.90
CA VAL A 483 -20.90 -4.40 3.88
C VAL A 483 -21.77 -3.34 3.20
N HIS A 484 -21.53 -2.06 3.49
CA HIS A 484 -22.25 -0.96 2.85
C HIS A 484 -21.95 -0.91 1.35
N VAL A 485 -20.67 -1.09 0.98
CA VAL A 485 -20.25 -1.16 -0.42
C VAL A 485 -20.89 -2.36 -1.14
N ASP A 486 -20.96 -3.52 -0.50
CA ASP A 486 -21.56 -4.72 -1.11
C ASP A 486 -23.09 -4.65 -1.20
N ALA A 487 -23.76 -3.97 -0.26
CA ALA A 487 -25.19 -3.67 -0.37
C ALA A 487 -25.49 -2.76 -1.58
N VAL A 488 -24.70 -1.70 -1.76
CA VAL A 488 -24.79 -0.82 -2.94
C VAL A 488 -24.48 -1.61 -4.22
N ARG A 489 -23.40 -2.40 -4.23
CA ARG A 489 -23.01 -3.26 -5.35
C ARG A 489 -24.16 -4.15 -5.79
N ARG A 490 -24.83 -4.81 -4.85
CA ARG A 490 -25.97 -5.69 -5.15
C ARG A 490 -27.15 -4.93 -5.74
N ALA A 491 -27.40 -3.70 -5.30
CA ALA A 491 -28.48 -2.88 -5.81
C ALA A 491 -28.25 -2.39 -7.26
N VAL A 492 -27.01 -2.45 -7.76
CA VAL A 492 -26.68 -1.93 -9.10
C VAL A 492 -26.23 -3.01 -10.10
N LEU A 493 -25.59 -4.10 -9.66
CA LEU A 493 -25.08 -5.13 -10.55
C LEU A 493 -26.23 -5.93 -11.21
N GLY A 494 -26.14 -6.12 -12.53
CA GLY A 494 -27.14 -6.82 -13.32
C GLY A 494 -28.35 -5.96 -13.69
N GLU A 495 -28.41 -4.71 -13.22
CA GLU A 495 -29.49 -3.79 -13.49
C GLU A 495 -29.13 -2.81 -14.61
N ASN A 496 -30.15 -2.23 -15.25
CA ASN A 496 -29.96 -1.02 -16.06
C ASN A 496 -29.89 0.23 -15.16
N VAL A 497 -29.55 1.39 -15.73
CA VAL A 497 -29.36 2.63 -14.96
C VAL A 497 -30.60 3.04 -14.15
N ASP A 498 -31.80 2.91 -14.71
CA ASP A 498 -33.05 3.30 -14.04
C ASP A 498 -33.40 2.36 -12.88
N SER A 499 -33.30 1.04 -13.10
CA SER A 499 -33.50 0.03 -12.06
C SER A 499 -32.48 0.18 -10.93
N ALA A 500 -31.21 0.41 -11.28
CA ALA A 500 -30.14 0.65 -10.32
C ALA A 500 -30.43 1.91 -9.48
N LEU A 501 -30.84 3.02 -10.12
CA LEU A 501 -31.22 4.25 -9.42
C LEU A 501 -32.39 4.03 -8.46
N ALA A 502 -33.42 3.27 -8.88
CA ALA A 502 -34.54 2.90 -8.01
C ALA A 502 -34.08 2.08 -6.79
N GLY A 503 -33.15 1.12 -6.99
CA GLY A 503 -32.53 0.36 -5.92
C GLY A 503 -31.77 1.25 -4.92
N LEU A 504 -31.01 2.23 -5.42
CA LEU A 504 -30.29 3.19 -4.58
C LEU A 504 -31.24 4.13 -3.81
N PHE A 505 -32.37 4.53 -4.39
CA PHE A 505 -33.39 5.31 -3.68
C PHE A 505 -34.08 4.52 -2.58
N GLU A 506 -34.32 3.23 -2.77
CA GLU A 506 -34.81 2.36 -1.71
C GLU A 506 -33.77 2.26 -0.57
N LEU A 507 -32.49 2.04 -0.88
CA LEU A 507 -31.42 2.08 0.14
C LEU A 507 -31.34 3.44 0.85
N THR A 508 -31.54 4.54 0.13
CA THR A 508 -31.58 5.90 0.70
C THR A 508 -32.73 6.07 1.69
N ARG A 509 -33.92 5.57 1.36
CA ARG A 509 -35.08 5.60 2.24
C ARG A 509 -34.83 4.80 3.52
N GLN A 510 -34.21 3.62 3.40
CA GLN A 510 -33.84 2.80 4.55
C GLN A 510 -32.78 3.50 5.42
N ALA A 511 -31.76 4.09 4.80
CA ALA A 511 -30.73 4.87 5.49
C ALA A 511 -31.32 6.04 6.29
N HIS A 512 -32.33 6.73 5.74
CA HIS A 512 -33.01 7.82 6.44
C HIS A 512 -33.84 7.35 7.66
N LEU A 513 -34.50 6.18 7.54
CA LEU A 513 -35.16 5.55 8.68
C LEU A 513 -34.13 5.15 9.75
N THR A 514 -33.01 4.55 9.34
CA THR A 514 -31.90 4.23 10.24
C THR A 514 -31.38 5.47 10.97
N GLN A 515 -31.16 6.58 10.27
CA GLN A 515 -30.73 7.83 10.89
C GLN A 515 -31.65 8.23 12.04
N SER A 516 -32.97 8.19 11.82
CA SER A 516 -33.97 8.57 12.81
C SER A 516 -33.92 7.67 14.05
N THR A 517 -33.79 6.35 13.86
CA THR A 517 -33.64 5.39 14.97
C THR A 517 -32.33 5.61 15.72
N MET A 518 -31.21 5.76 15.00
CA MET A 518 -29.88 5.84 15.59
C MET A 518 -29.65 7.15 16.36
N ALA A 519 -30.20 8.27 15.90
CA ALA A 519 -30.05 9.58 16.54
C ALA A 519 -30.56 9.60 17.99
N ALA A 520 -31.53 8.75 18.34
CA ALA A 520 -32.02 8.63 19.72
C ALA A 520 -31.01 7.97 20.68
N HIS A 521 -30.08 7.15 20.15
CA HIS A 521 -29.11 6.37 20.93
C HIS A 521 -27.67 6.90 20.80
N PHE A 522 -27.40 7.68 19.75
CA PHE A 522 -26.11 8.27 19.44
C PHE A 522 -26.30 9.76 19.21
N PRO A 523 -26.37 10.58 20.28
CA PRO A 523 -26.40 12.02 20.13
C PRO A 523 -25.09 12.49 19.47
N VAL A 524 -25.21 13.37 18.49
CA VAL A 524 -24.07 13.96 17.78
C VAL A 524 -23.99 15.44 18.05
N ASP A 525 -22.80 16.02 17.89
CA ASP A 525 -22.60 17.45 18.02
C ASP A 525 -23.13 18.21 16.78
N ILE A 526 -23.15 19.55 16.89
CA ILE A 526 -23.63 20.42 15.81
C ILE A 526 -22.83 20.22 14.51
N PRO A 527 -21.48 20.19 14.52
CA PRO A 527 -20.70 19.95 13.30
C PRO A 527 -21.00 18.63 12.59
N HIS A 528 -21.18 17.53 13.33
CA HIS A 528 -21.56 16.25 12.74
C HIS A 528 -22.99 16.32 12.18
N GLN A 529 -23.94 16.91 12.92
CA GLN A 529 -25.31 17.09 12.42
C GLN A 529 -25.36 17.92 11.12
N GLU A 530 -24.54 18.96 11.00
CA GLU A 530 -24.41 19.76 9.77
C GLU A 530 -23.90 18.92 8.60
N LYS A 531 -22.80 18.17 8.79
CA LYS A 531 -22.26 17.24 7.77
C LYS A 531 -23.30 16.21 7.32
N LEU A 532 -24.06 15.64 8.25
CA LEU A 532 -25.12 14.66 7.99
C LEU A 532 -26.25 15.27 7.14
N ASN A 533 -26.69 16.48 7.48
CA ASN A 533 -27.73 17.18 6.72
C ASN A 533 -27.24 17.58 5.32
N GLU A 534 -26.00 18.04 5.21
CA GLU A 534 -25.36 18.39 3.94
C GLU A 534 -25.21 17.17 3.01
N SER A 535 -24.76 16.03 3.54
CA SER A 535 -24.60 14.81 2.75
C SER A 535 -25.95 14.26 2.26
N TYR A 536 -26.98 14.30 3.09
CA TYR A 536 -28.34 13.92 2.68
C TYR A 536 -28.89 14.86 1.61
N SER A 537 -28.73 16.17 1.78
CA SER A 537 -29.17 17.17 0.78
C SER A 537 -28.44 16.98 -0.55
N THR A 538 -27.14 16.70 -0.48
CA THR A 538 -26.32 16.37 -1.66
C THR A 538 -26.83 15.12 -2.35
N LEU A 539 -27.12 14.05 -1.61
CA LEU A 539 -27.67 12.80 -2.12
C LEU A 539 -28.98 13.02 -2.89
N LEU A 540 -29.93 13.78 -2.31
CA LEU A 540 -31.19 14.09 -2.97
C LEU A 540 -30.97 14.90 -4.25
N ARG A 541 -30.12 15.93 -4.20
CA ARG A 541 -29.78 16.77 -5.36
C ARG A 541 -29.15 15.96 -6.49
N VAL A 542 -28.18 15.09 -6.20
CA VAL A 542 -27.55 14.27 -7.24
C VAL A 542 -28.51 13.19 -7.78
N GLY A 543 -29.43 12.69 -6.96
CA GLY A 543 -30.50 11.79 -7.39
C GLY A 543 -31.46 12.45 -8.39
N GLU A 544 -31.88 13.69 -8.11
CA GLU A 544 -32.71 14.50 -9.03
C GLU A 544 -31.95 14.82 -10.33
N GLN A 545 -30.68 15.21 -10.23
CA GLN A 545 -29.81 15.41 -11.39
C GLN A 545 -29.68 14.13 -12.22
N THR A 546 -29.52 12.97 -11.60
CA THR A 546 -29.45 11.68 -12.32
C THR A 546 -30.77 11.36 -13.02
N THR A 547 -31.89 11.64 -12.38
CA THR A 547 -33.22 11.37 -12.94
C THR A 547 -33.50 12.23 -14.17
N SER A 548 -33.01 13.46 -14.17
CA SER A 548 -33.19 14.45 -15.25
C SER A 548 -32.05 14.47 -16.28
N ALA A 549 -30.96 13.75 -16.04
CA ALA A 549 -29.80 13.73 -16.92
C ALA A 549 -30.12 13.07 -18.27
N PRO A 550 -29.47 13.53 -19.37
CA PRO A 550 -29.46 12.80 -20.63
C PRO A 550 -28.96 11.37 -20.45
N GLU A 551 -29.55 10.43 -21.18
CA GLU A 551 -29.27 8.99 -21.08
C GLU A 551 -27.77 8.68 -21.18
N GLN A 552 -27.05 9.38 -22.05
CA GLN A 552 -25.61 9.23 -22.28
C GLN A 552 -24.75 9.58 -21.05
N THR A 553 -25.25 10.43 -20.16
CA THR A 553 -24.54 10.91 -18.96
C THR A 553 -25.09 10.34 -17.67
N LYS A 554 -26.25 9.66 -17.73
CA LYS A 554 -27.00 9.18 -16.58
C LYS A 554 -26.20 8.22 -15.71
N VAL A 555 -25.42 7.33 -16.33
CA VAL A 555 -24.50 6.43 -15.62
C VAL A 555 -23.44 7.16 -14.80
N LEU A 556 -22.94 8.31 -15.28
CA LEU A 556 -21.94 9.09 -14.55
C LEU A 556 -22.57 9.76 -13.34
N HIS A 557 -23.79 10.27 -13.50
CA HIS A 557 -24.57 10.81 -12.39
C HIS A 557 -24.95 9.71 -11.37
N LEU A 558 -25.23 8.49 -11.82
CA LEU A 558 -25.46 7.32 -10.96
C LEU A 558 -24.24 7.03 -10.07
N GLN A 559 -23.01 7.10 -10.60
CA GLN A 559 -21.79 6.99 -9.78
C GLN A 559 -21.72 8.09 -8.71
N GLY A 560 -22.23 9.29 -9.02
CA GLY A 560 -22.39 10.39 -8.06
C GLY A 560 -23.39 10.08 -6.94
N VAL A 561 -24.54 9.48 -7.27
CA VAL A 561 -25.54 9.00 -6.29
C VAL A 561 -24.92 7.96 -5.37
N ILE A 562 -24.17 7.00 -5.91
CA ILE A 562 -23.47 5.98 -5.12
C ILE A 562 -22.53 6.62 -4.10
N ASN A 563 -21.65 7.53 -4.55
CA ASN A 563 -20.69 8.20 -3.67
C ASN A 563 -21.40 9.04 -2.59
N ALA A 564 -22.48 9.74 -2.95
CA ALA A 564 -23.27 10.53 -2.01
C ALA A 564 -23.99 9.65 -0.98
N LEU A 565 -24.55 8.51 -1.39
CA LEU A 565 -25.22 7.56 -0.50
C LEU A 565 -24.23 6.95 0.49
N LEU A 566 -23.07 6.50 0.01
CA LEU A 566 -22.01 5.96 0.87
C LEU A 566 -21.50 7.02 1.85
N THR A 567 -21.36 8.27 1.43
CA THR A 567 -20.99 9.38 2.33
C THR A 567 -22.07 9.64 3.37
N TYR A 568 -23.34 9.65 2.98
CA TYR A 568 -24.47 9.81 3.90
C TYR A 568 -24.53 8.68 4.94
N LEU A 569 -24.37 7.42 4.51
CA LEU A 569 -24.31 6.25 5.40
C LEU A 569 -23.19 6.39 6.44
N ASN A 570 -22.01 6.88 6.05
CA ASN A 570 -20.88 7.10 6.98
C ASN A 570 -21.16 8.18 8.04
N TYR A 571 -22.06 9.13 7.75
CA TYR A 571 -22.44 10.19 8.68
C TYR A 571 -23.62 9.83 9.57
N ILE A 572 -24.31 8.71 9.34
CA ILE A 572 -25.37 8.27 10.24
C ILE A 572 -24.78 8.06 11.65
N PRO A 573 -25.38 8.66 12.71
CA PRO A 573 -24.90 8.50 14.07
C PRO A 573 -24.73 7.02 14.44
N GLY A 574 -23.60 6.63 15.01
CA GLY A 574 -23.31 5.24 15.38
C GLY A 574 -22.89 4.32 14.22
N ALA A 575 -22.97 4.74 12.95
CA ALA A 575 -22.34 3.98 11.86
C ALA A 575 -20.81 4.03 11.97
N THR A 576 -20.29 5.21 12.29
CA THR A 576 -18.87 5.46 12.58
C THR A 576 -18.74 6.06 13.98
N LEU A 577 -17.92 5.43 14.82
CA LEU A 577 -17.60 5.87 16.17
C LEU A 577 -16.20 6.50 16.22
N LEU A 578 -15.94 7.30 17.25
CA LEU A 578 -14.62 7.87 17.48
C LEU A 578 -13.67 6.72 17.84
N ALA A 579 -12.80 6.31 16.92
CA ALA A 579 -12.01 5.10 17.08
C ALA A 579 -11.03 5.18 18.26
N THR A 580 -10.99 4.13 19.08
CA THR A 580 -9.77 3.75 19.79
C THR A 580 -8.91 2.74 19.00
N ASN A 581 -9.49 2.04 18.03
CA ASN A 581 -8.80 1.05 17.19
C ASN A 581 -9.30 1.10 15.72
N THR A 582 -8.40 1.39 14.78
CA THR A 582 -8.67 1.39 13.32
C THR A 582 -8.05 0.20 12.60
N GLY A 583 -7.40 -0.72 13.33
CA GLY A 583 -6.77 -1.92 12.77
C GLY A 583 -7.83 -2.91 12.30
N GLY A 584 -8.07 -2.95 10.98
CA GLY A 584 -9.11 -3.79 10.37
C GLY A 584 -9.08 -5.23 10.89
N ARG A 585 -10.20 -5.71 11.44
CA ARG A 585 -10.28 -6.99 12.17
C ARG A 585 -10.47 -8.21 11.26
N GLY A 586 -9.71 -8.27 10.17
CA GLY A 586 -9.84 -9.33 9.17
C GLY A 586 -11.13 -9.25 8.33
N GLU A 587 -11.76 -8.07 8.27
CA GLU A 587 -13.01 -7.82 7.53
C GLU A 587 -12.94 -8.31 6.09
N GLY A 588 -11.81 -8.10 5.41
CA GLY A 588 -11.59 -8.58 4.03
C GLY A 588 -11.65 -10.10 3.90
N THR A 589 -11.09 -10.84 4.86
CA THR A 589 -11.14 -12.31 4.89
C THR A 589 -12.56 -12.80 5.12
N LEU A 590 -13.29 -12.20 6.06
CA LEU A 590 -14.68 -12.56 6.36
C LEU A 590 -15.60 -12.25 5.17
N ARG A 591 -15.44 -11.07 4.57
CA ARG A 591 -16.14 -10.69 3.34
C ARG A 591 -15.90 -11.69 2.21
N ASN A 592 -14.64 -12.09 1.96
CA ASN A 592 -14.33 -13.04 0.89
C ASN A 592 -14.98 -14.41 1.11
N ARG A 593 -15.07 -14.88 2.36
CA ARG A 593 -15.84 -16.09 2.73
C ARG A 593 -17.32 -15.93 2.36
N LEU A 594 -17.96 -14.83 2.77
CA LEU A 594 -19.37 -14.56 2.48
C LEU A 594 -19.63 -14.46 0.97
N LEU A 595 -18.81 -13.71 0.22
CA LEU A 595 -18.94 -13.60 -1.23
C LEU A 595 -18.71 -14.93 -1.96
N GLY A 596 -17.83 -15.79 -1.44
CA GLY A 596 -17.62 -17.14 -1.95
C GLY A 596 -18.88 -18.00 -1.82
N HIS A 597 -19.57 -17.88 -0.70
CA HIS A 597 -20.84 -18.57 -0.46
C HIS A 597 -21.99 -17.99 -1.28
N GLU A 598 -22.18 -16.66 -1.25
CA GLU A 598 -23.26 -15.94 -1.95
C GLU A 598 -23.26 -16.22 -3.46
N HIS A 599 -22.08 -16.48 -4.06
CA HIS A 599 -21.92 -16.82 -5.47
C HIS A 599 -21.79 -18.33 -5.75
N ASN A 600 -22.10 -19.20 -4.78
CA ASN A 600 -21.98 -20.66 -4.88
C ASN A 600 -20.59 -21.17 -5.32
N ARG A 601 -19.52 -20.44 -4.99
CA ARG A 601 -18.13 -20.84 -5.29
C ARG A 601 -17.52 -21.68 -4.18
N THR A 602 -17.78 -21.27 -2.94
CA THR A 602 -17.27 -21.93 -1.72
C THR A 602 -18.42 -22.02 -0.72
N PRO A 603 -19.18 -23.13 -0.69
CA PRO A 603 -20.23 -23.29 0.30
C PRO A 603 -19.63 -23.30 1.71
N LEU A 604 -20.38 -22.78 2.68
CA LEU A 604 -19.95 -22.63 4.07
C LEU A 604 -21.01 -23.28 4.95
N HIS A 605 -20.58 -23.84 6.08
CA HIS A 605 -21.52 -24.37 7.07
C HIS A 605 -22.24 -23.23 7.79
N GLN A 606 -23.40 -23.52 8.35
CA GLN A 606 -24.23 -22.54 9.06
C GLN A 606 -23.44 -21.77 10.15
N ALA A 607 -22.59 -22.48 10.92
CA ALA A 607 -21.78 -21.87 11.97
C ALA A 607 -20.71 -20.91 11.41
N ASP A 608 -20.09 -21.26 10.28
CA ASP A 608 -19.10 -20.41 9.60
C ASP A 608 -19.72 -19.14 9.03
N LEU A 609 -20.94 -19.24 8.49
CA LEU A 609 -21.70 -18.07 8.02
C LEU A 609 -22.03 -17.14 9.19
N LEU A 610 -22.49 -17.70 10.31
CA LEU A 610 -22.84 -16.93 11.49
C LEU A 610 -21.62 -16.21 12.10
N ASP A 611 -20.48 -16.90 12.22
CA ASP A 611 -19.21 -16.30 12.65
C ASP A 611 -18.77 -15.19 11.70
N ALA A 612 -18.82 -15.42 10.39
CA ALA A 612 -18.41 -14.43 9.40
C ALA A 612 -19.30 -13.19 9.39
N LEU A 613 -20.62 -13.35 9.50
CA LEU A 613 -21.57 -12.23 9.60
C LEU A 613 -21.32 -11.41 10.87
N LEU A 614 -21.28 -12.05 12.03
CA LEU A 614 -21.02 -11.37 13.31
C LEU A 614 -19.62 -10.76 13.40
N GLY A 615 -18.64 -11.34 12.68
CA GLY A 615 -17.29 -10.79 12.63
C GLY A 615 -17.15 -9.49 11.83
N LEU A 616 -18.18 -9.09 11.08
CA LEU A 616 -18.27 -7.79 10.41
C LEU A 616 -18.96 -6.72 11.28
N LEU A 617 -19.18 -7.00 12.57
CA LEU A 617 -19.78 -6.10 13.54
C LEU A 617 -18.79 -5.79 14.67
N ASP A 618 -18.69 -4.52 15.07
CA ASP A 618 -17.96 -4.05 16.24
C ASP A 618 -18.91 -3.33 17.21
N LEU A 619 -18.98 -3.84 18.45
CA LEU A 619 -19.82 -3.35 19.53
C LEU A 619 -19.03 -3.01 20.81
N GLU A 620 -17.69 -3.02 20.77
CA GLU A 620 -16.84 -2.94 21.97
C GLU A 620 -17.13 -1.68 22.80
N GLU A 621 -17.29 -0.54 22.15
CA GLU A 621 -17.51 0.76 22.80
C GLU A 621 -19.00 1.09 23.05
N ALA A 622 -19.93 0.24 22.59
CA ALA A 622 -21.36 0.51 22.69
C ALA A 622 -21.94 0.10 24.05
N SER A 623 -22.79 0.95 24.62
CA SER A 623 -23.62 0.62 25.80
C SER A 623 -24.66 -0.46 25.48
N PRO A 624 -25.25 -1.16 26.47
CA PRO A 624 -26.21 -2.23 26.21
C PRO A 624 -27.38 -1.84 25.30
N GLY A 625 -27.95 -0.65 25.49
CA GLY A 625 -29.04 -0.15 24.62
C GLY A 625 -28.57 0.17 23.21
N GLN A 626 -27.36 0.72 23.06
CA GLN A 626 -26.74 0.97 21.76
C GLN A 626 -26.42 -0.33 21.02
N ARG A 627 -25.96 -1.38 21.72
CA ARG A 627 -25.67 -2.71 21.13
C ARG A 627 -26.88 -3.31 20.45
N THR A 628 -28.07 -3.17 21.05
CA THR A 628 -29.32 -3.65 20.44
C THR A 628 -29.59 -2.97 19.11
N VAL A 629 -29.54 -1.65 19.05
CA VAL A 629 -29.84 -0.90 17.84
C VAL A 629 -28.76 -1.10 16.76
N LEU A 630 -27.49 -1.17 17.16
CA LEU A 630 -26.39 -1.49 16.24
C LEU A 630 -26.52 -2.89 15.64
N MET A 631 -26.90 -3.90 16.44
CA MET A 631 -27.14 -5.26 15.96
C MET A 631 -28.33 -5.28 14.97
N GLU A 632 -29.43 -4.61 15.29
CA GLU A 632 -30.56 -4.50 14.35
C GLU A 632 -30.15 -3.87 13.02
N GLN A 633 -29.38 -2.78 13.08
CA GLN A 633 -28.90 -2.11 11.89
C GLN A 633 -27.93 -2.98 11.09
N HIS A 634 -27.02 -3.66 11.78
CA HIS A 634 -26.08 -4.60 11.18
C HIS A 634 -26.83 -5.69 10.40
N LEU A 635 -27.84 -6.31 11.03
CA LEU A 635 -28.67 -7.35 10.39
C LEU A 635 -29.36 -6.85 9.12
N ARG A 636 -29.87 -5.61 9.11
CA ARG A 636 -30.43 -5.00 7.89
C ARG A 636 -29.38 -4.84 6.80
N ASN A 637 -28.21 -4.30 7.15
CA ASN A 637 -27.12 -4.08 6.19
C ASN A 637 -26.63 -5.40 5.57
N VAL A 638 -26.38 -6.44 6.37
CA VAL A 638 -25.93 -7.74 5.85
C VAL A 638 -27.02 -8.49 5.10
N THR A 639 -28.30 -8.23 5.39
CA THR A 639 -29.42 -8.78 4.59
C THR A 639 -29.43 -8.19 3.17
N HIS A 640 -29.11 -6.89 3.04
CA HIS A 640 -28.98 -6.28 1.73
C HIS A 640 -27.71 -6.74 1.00
N ALA A 641 -26.59 -6.89 1.69
CA ALA A 641 -25.32 -7.30 1.07
C ALA A 641 -25.28 -8.80 0.71
N TYR A 642 -25.73 -9.68 1.61
CA TYR A 642 -25.55 -11.14 1.54
C TYR A 642 -26.84 -11.91 1.91
N PRO A 643 -27.95 -11.73 1.18
CA PRO A 643 -29.23 -12.35 1.55
C PRO A 643 -29.19 -13.88 1.55
N THR A 644 -28.39 -14.52 0.70
CA THR A 644 -28.23 -15.99 0.72
C THR A 644 -27.53 -16.42 2.00
N CYS A 645 -26.41 -15.78 2.35
CA CYS A 645 -25.70 -16.04 3.61
C CYS A 645 -26.60 -15.82 4.84
N VAL A 646 -27.41 -14.77 4.85
CA VAL A 646 -28.35 -14.48 5.95
C VAL A 646 -29.44 -15.54 6.04
N GLY A 647 -29.98 -15.99 4.89
CA GLY A 647 -30.96 -17.08 4.84
C GLY A 647 -30.40 -18.39 5.38
N ASP A 648 -29.22 -18.79 4.90
CA ASP A 648 -28.61 -20.08 5.19
C ASP A 648 -27.97 -20.15 6.58
N SER A 649 -27.52 -19.02 7.13
CA SER A 649 -27.07 -18.94 8.53
C SER A 649 -28.22 -19.11 9.54
N GLY A 650 -29.46 -18.80 9.13
CA GLY A 650 -30.60 -18.73 10.03
C GLY A 650 -30.50 -17.60 11.06
N ILE A 651 -29.61 -16.62 10.87
CA ILE A 651 -29.33 -15.54 11.83
C ILE A 651 -30.59 -14.75 12.20
N THR A 652 -31.54 -14.59 11.27
CA THR A 652 -32.82 -13.89 11.48
C THR A 652 -33.81 -14.63 12.38
N ARG A 653 -33.54 -15.91 12.70
CA ARG A 653 -34.34 -16.72 13.63
C ARG A 653 -33.81 -16.67 15.06
N ILE A 654 -32.66 -16.03 15.29
CA ILE A 654 -32.02 -15.92 16.60
C ILE A 654 -32.46 -14.59 17.23
N ALA A 655 -32.87 -14.64 18.51
CA ALA A 655 -33.27 -13.43 19.23
C ALA A 655 -32.08 -12.47 19.41
N LEU A 656 -32.31 -11.16 19.31
CA LEU A 656 -31.26 -10.13 19.43
C LEU A 656 -30.38 -10.27 20.67
N PRO A 657 -30.92 -10.48 21.90
CA PRO A 657 -30.07 -10.65 23.08
C PRO A 657 -29.12 -11.85 22.96
N GLN A 658 -29.55 -12.93 22.30
CA GLN A 658 -28.72 -14.10 22.06
C GLN A 658 -27.61 -13.80 21.04
N LEU A 659 -27.90 -13.07 19.96
CA LEU A 659 -26.89 -12.64 18.98
C LEU A 659 -25.81 -11.77 19.62
N ILE A 660 -26.21 -10.84 20.51
CA ILE A 660 -25.26 -9.99 21.24
C ILE A 660 -24.35 -10.85 22.13
N SER A 661 -24.91 -11.79 22.91
CA SER A 661 -24.11 -12.70 23.72
C SER A 661 -23.14 -13.54 22.88
N MET A 662 -23.54 -13.97 21.69
CA MET A 662 -22.66 -14.71 20.77
C MET A 662 -21.51 -13.84 20.25
N TRP A 663 -21.79 -12.59 19.90
CA TRP A 663 -20.76 -11.63 19.52
C TRP A 663 -19.77 -11.37 20.66
N GLU A 664 -20.26 -11.21 21.90
CA GLU A 664 -19.41 -10.98 23.09
C GLU A 664 -18.47 -12.18 23.35
N GLN A 665 -18.99 -13.41 23.24
CA GLN A 665 -18.18 -14.62 23.37
C GLN A 665 -17.10 -14.71 22.30
N ARG A 666 -17.42 -14.32 21.06
CA ARG A 666 -16.46 -14.28 19.96
C ARG A 666 -15.36 -13.25 20.20
N SER A 667 -15.72 -12.02 20.60
CA SER A 667 -14.77 -10.94 20.90
C SER A 667 -13.82 -11.31 22.04
N GLN A 668 -14.26 -12.09 23.03
CA GLN A 668 -13.40 -12.59 24.11
C GLN A 668 -12.42 -13.69 23.66
N ALA A 669 -12.69 -14.37 22.55
CA ALA A 669 -11.87 -15.47 22.04
C ALA A 669 -10.76 -15.03 21.07
N SER A 670 -10.95 -13.89 20.39
CA SER A 670 -9.96 -13.23 19.54
C SER A 670 -8.95 -12.43 20.35
#